data_AF-A0A962M2X2-F1
#
_entry.id   AF-A0A962M2X2-F1
#
_cell.length_a   1.000
_cell.length_b   1.000
_cell.length_c   1.000
_cell.angle_alpha   90.00
_cell.angle_beta   90.00
_cell.angle_gamma   90.00
#
_symmetry.space_group_name_H-M   'P 1'
#
loop_
_entity.id
_entity.type
_entity.pdbx_description
1 polymer ?
#
loop_
_entity_poly.entity_id
_entity_poly.type
_entity_poly.pdbx_seq_one_letter_code
_entity_poly.pdbx_strand_id
1 'polypeptide(L)'
;MSEYLKKFKNRHKGYFSRGKGIIDSSKWHLKSQKDFKRKSALFKSENEAVSQMVARLSVFIKGAEGERHLKHIQDYVQDIVDIINIHLKRIEKYYDNNIPEDKWTQEGKLIEERNFQQEIFKGEIFIREKLDALNINDDVDELRIVFHKSTKFASVPFKDVLYQGGDLDIKRKIDNLGIDWDLVIDNEMFIHKKESEIPSYNPKKHFFEQDKDVLKFIVSEWNKVKKGITIDGYFIHPWLYFHLNFFKTPIPQKDKSQPVINPPLRRNEWYFAEILKKAELNNKGAIFIFGTRRFGKSVMEASYLLWKSLTTANAETSVTVSNDKDRIGITDKINTALVNMHPAFKPTTNKKDWEKLVEIGLKDVNGEKIKHCDIQITNLQAGSKKASQKGAGGAPVAYIYDESGKSDFISAYNAAKYSFKTPYGWKTIPIFTGTGANEDITKDAERVLNDPELFDFLPMDWDLLEYRVPKEAITWKRRKFGFFVPGQMGYEDYFAEPDSCKMPFSKFLNIDSSVLSKVEFWETPWIHNTNAILKERKKVEKDRTEYQSLCVFVPIDPEDCLMSASTNPFPTREAQKQKAKLIADGNEDLGTAIPIELERDEEDPSKIKIKDFSSSKQVATYPYSGGFIDSPILLFGEFPDKKPPMYMYVAGLDDYKHEQSDGDSLGSVTIYNRVTGEIVATLATRPDPHGKLHKQIHLLLDAYNAICFPENEDMDIKKYFDRMHLSYKYLGEGFDVSAKLNLSHTGNRKYGWQPGKFTTPFVIGLVVDYCKRLIEITDSEGNVIDTVLGVETIKDIHLLEEIIKYKEGANCDRIISFGSALMYDFYLTASYKNPRIPKKEEEDLDREGRGHRNSGNRYFGSKRRALF
;
A
#
# COMPACT_ATOMS: atom_id res chain seq x y z
N MET A 1 3.61 -57.69 5.53
CA MET A 1 2.74 -58.86 5.36
C MET A 1 1.89 -59.05 6.59
N SER A 2 0.64 -58.59 6.53
CA SER A 2 -0.41 -58.88 7.50
C SER A 2 -0.53 -60.37 7.81
N GLU A 3 -1.01 -60.69 9.00
CA GLU A 3 -1.21 -62.06 9.47
C GLU A 3 -2.14 -62.87 8.54
N TYR A 4 -3.12 -62.17 7.93
CA TYR A 4 -4.01 -62.70 6.92
C TYR A 4 -3.25 -63.25 5.69
N LEU A 5 -2.33 -62.45 5.13
CA LEU A 5 -1.59 -62.83 3.92
C LEU A 5 -0.63 -63.99 4.19
N LYS A 6 0.01 -64.05 5.36
CA LYS A 6 0.83 -65.20 5.77
C LYS A 6 0.00 -66.49 5.86
N LYS A 7 -1.19 -66.42 6.47
CA LYS A 7 -2.13 -67.55 6.57
C LYS A 7 -2.63 -67.97 5.18
N PHE A 8 -2.92 -67.03 4.29
CA PHE A 8 -3.36 -67.32 2.93
C PHE A 8 -2.26 -68.04 2.13
N LYS A 9 -1.03 -67.50 2.10
CA LYS A 9 0.10 -68.12 1.39
C LYS A 9 0.32 -69.56 1.89
N ASN A 10 0.34 -69.78 3.20
CA ASN A 10 0.52 -71.12 3.76
C ASN A 10 -0.60 -72.10 3.40
N ARG A 11 -1.86 -71.66 3.42
CA ARG A 11 -3.02 -72.49 3.08
C ARG A 11 -3.07 -72.87 1.60
N HIS A 12 -2.62 -71.99 0.71
CA HIS A 12 -2.81 -72.13 -0.73
C HIS A 12 -1.53 -72.52 -1.51
N LYS A 13 -0.34 -72.53 -0.88
CA LYS A 13 0.93 -72.92 -1.52
C LYS A 13 0.86 -74.29 -2.21
N GLY A 14 0.36 -75.32 -1.50
CA GLY A 14 0.20 -76.66 -2.07
C GLY A 14 -0.88 -76.77 -3.16
N TYR A 15 -1.72 -75.75 -3.32
CA TYR A 15 -2.72 -75.72 -4.37
C TYR A 15 -2.09 -75.28 -5.71
N PHE A 16 -1.35 -74.17 -5.72
CA PHE A 16 -0.69 -73.67 -6.93
C PHE A 16 0.35 -74.65 -7.48
N SER A 17 1.12 -75.31 -6.61
CA SER A 17 2.07 -76.35 -7.04
C SER A 17 1.40 -77.56 -7.70
N ARG A 18 0.22 -77.97 -7.21
CA ARG A 18 -0.57 -79.06 -7.83
C ARG A 18 -1.18 -78.63 -9.17
N GLY A 19 -1.69 -77.39 -9.25
CA GLY A 19 -2.17 -76.80 -10.49
C GLY A 19 -1.08 -76.78 -11.57
N LYS A 20 0.13 -76.33 -11.21
CA LYS A 20 1.30 -76.39 -12.09
C LYS A 20 1.61 -77.81 -12.56
N GLY A 21 1.57 -78.81 -11.67
CA GLY A 21 1.78 -80.21 -12.04
C GLY A 21 0.73 -80.75 -13.03
N ILE A 22 -0.54 -80.34 -12.90
CA ILE A 22 -1.61 -80.69 -13.85
C ILE A 22 -1.33 -80.06 -15.21
N ILE A 23 -0.93 -78.78 -15.24
CA ILE A 23 -0.52 -78.09 -16.47
C ILE A 23 0.68 -78.84 -17.08
N ASP A 24 1.78 -79.01 -16.37
CA ASP A 24 3.01 -79.61 -16.91
C ASP A 24 2.80 -81.04 -17.45
N SER A 25 1.96 -81.85 -16.81
CA SER A 25 1.68 -83.23 -17.23
C SER A 25 0.66 -83.35 -18.37
N SER A 26 -0.12 -82.31 -18.61
CA SER A 26 -1.19 -82.32 -19.62
C SER A 26 -0.66 -82.20 -21.05
N LYS A 27 -1.27 -82.99 -21.95
CA LYS A 27 -0.80 -83.22 -23.33
C LYS A 27 -1.87 -82.99 -24.40
N TRP A 28 -2.99 -82.32 -24.08
CA TRP A 28 -4.08 -82.10 -25.06
C TRP A 28 -3.63 -81.28 -26.29
N HIS A 29 -2.65 -80.39 -26.10
CA HIS A 29 -2.15 -79.48 -27.14
C HIS A 29 -1.13 -80.14 -28.09
N LEU A 30 -0.68 -81.38 -27.83
CA LEU A 30 0.33 -82.06 -28.64
C LEU A 30 -0.27 -82.70 -29.90
N LYS A 31 0.41 -82.57 -31.05
CA LYS A 31 0.05 -83.23 -32.33
C LYS A 31 -0.02 -84.76 -32.23
N SER A 32 0.67 -85.37 -31.26
CA SER A 32 0.67 -86.81 -31.03
C SER A 32 -0.65 -87.34 -30.44
N GLN A 33 -1.48 -86.48 -29.84
CA GLN A 33 -2.80 -86.87 -29.33
C GLN A 33 -3.83 -86.68 -30.46
N LYS A 34 -4.36 -87.77 -31.00
CA LYS A 34 -5.33 -87.74 -32.13
C LYS A 34 -6.78 -87.96 -31.71
N ASP A 35 -7.03 -88.35 -30.47
CA ASP A 35 -8.39 -88.59 -29.93
C ASP A 35 -8.95 -87.31 -29.28
N PHE A 36 -9.98 -86.73 -29.89
CA PHE A 36 -10.62 -85.49 -29.43
C PHE A 36 -11.41 -85.66 -28.13
N LYS A 37 -11.95 -86.85 -27.82
CA LYS A 37 -12.58 -87.09 -26.50
C LYS A 37 -11.54 -87.03 -25.40
N ARG A 38 -10.36 -87.59 -25.65
CA ARG A 38 -9.23 -87.53 -24.72
C ARG A 38 -8.61 -86.13 -24.64
N LYS A 39 -8.52 -85.38 -25.74
CA LYS A 39 -8.11 -83.96 -25.72
C LYS A 39 -9.07 -83.12 -24.87
N SER A 40 -10.38 -83.23 -25.10
CA SER A 40 -11.41 -82.51 -24.33
C SER A 40 -11.32 -82.83 -22.84
N ALA A 41 -11.22 -84.11 -22.45
CA ALA A 41 -11.09 -84.49 -21.04
C ALA A 41 -9.83 -83.88 -20.36
N LEU A 42 -8.68 -83.93 -21.06
CA LEU A 42 -7.42 -83.35 -20.56
C LEU A 42 -7.47 -81.82 -20.48
N PHE A 43 -8.03 -81.17 -21.51
CA PHE A 43 -8.21 -79.72 -21.53
C PHE A 43 -9.13 -79.26 -20.40
N LYS A 44 -10.31 -79.88 -20.20
CA LYS A 44 -11.22 -79.54 -19.09
C LYS A 44 -10.53 -79.63 -17.73
N SER A 45 -9.77 -80.70 -17.51
CA SER A 45 -9.05 -80.88 -16.25
C SER A 45 -7.99 -79.79 -16.02
N GLU A 46 -7.25 -79.40 -17.06
CA GLU A 46 -6.25 -78.33 -16.97
C GLU A 46 -6.91 -76.95 -16.83
N ASN A 47 -7.92 -76.66 -17.64
CA ASN A 47 -8.65 -75.40 -17.66
C ASN A 47 -9.40 -75.14 -16.34
N GLU A 48 -9.95 -76.19 -15.71
CA GLU A 48 -10.57 -76.11 -14.38
C GLU A 48 -9.51 -75.77 -13.30
N ALA A 49 -8.33 -76.42 -13.36
CA ALA A 49 -7.24 -76.12 -12.44
C ALA A 49 -6.78 -74.66 -12.57
N VAL A 50 -6.62 -74.15 -13.80
CA VAL A 50 -6.25 -72.76 -14.09
C VAL A 50 -7.35 -71.79 -13.63
N SER A 51 -8.62 -72.08 -13.93
CA SER A 51 -9.77 -71.28 -13.50
C SER A 51 -9.82 -71.13 -11.97
N GLN A 52 -9.55 -72.21 -11.25
CA GLN A 52 -9.47 -72.22 -9.80
C GLN A 52 -8.23 -71.51 -9.24
N MET A 53 -7.12 -71.45 -10.00
CA MET A 53 -5.96 -70.63 -9.66
C MET A 53 -6.29 -69.14 -9.80
N VAL A 54 -6.93 -68.73 -10.89
CA VAL A 54 -7.38 -67.33 -11.11
C VAL A 54 -8.35 -66.89 -10.01
N ALA A 55 -9.31 -67.74 -9.63
CA ALA A 55 -10.25 -67.43 -8.54
C ALA A 55 -9.54 -67.21 -7.19
N ARG A 56 -8.51 -68.01 -6.88
CA ARG A 56 -7.72 -67.83 -5.64
C ARG A 56 -6.80 -66.62 -5.71
N LEU A 57 -6.25 -66.33 -6.88
CA LEU A 57 -5.47 -65.12 -7.12
C LEU A 57 -6.33 -63.86 -6.90
N SER A 58 -7.58 -63.87 -7.37
CA SER A 58 -8.56 -62.81 -7.12
C SER A 58 -8.78 -62.54 -5.63
N VAL A 59 -9.01 -63.60 -4.84
CA VAL A 59 -9.18 -63.48 -3.38
C VAL A 59 -7.90 -62.93 -2.73
N PHE A 60 -6.73 -63.39 -3.17
CA PHE A 60 -5.45 -62.91 -2.67
C PHE A 60 -5.24 -61.41 -2.92
N ILE A 61 -5.49 -60.95 -4.15
CA ILE A 61 -5.33 -59.54 -4.55
C ILE A 61 -6.27 -58.66 -3.73
N LYS A 62 -7.54 -59.04 -3.59
CA LYS A 62 -8.51 -58.29 -2.78
C LYS A 62 -8.10 -58.19 -1.31
N GLY A 63 -7.51 -59.25 -0.75
CA GLY A 63 -6.99 -59.23 0.62
C GLY A 63 -5.64 -58.53 0.79
N ALA A 64 -4.96 -58.19 -0.30
CA ALA A 64 -3.62 -57.57 -0.33
C ALA A 64 -3.64 -56.10 -0.79
N GLU A 65 -4.81 -55.49 -0.99
CA GLU A 65 -4.98 -54.16 -1.62
C GLU A 65 -4.05 -53.08 -1.01
N GLY A 66 -3.97 -52.98 0.32
CA GLY A 66 -3.09 -52.02 1.01
C GLY A 66 -1.60 -52.38 1.05
N GLU A 67 -1.22 -53.61 0.68
CA GLU A 67 0.16 -54.12 0.69
C GLU A 67 0.68 -54.49 -0.72
N ARG A 68 -0.12 -54.23 -1.76
CA ARG A 68 0.15 -54.63 -3.15
C ARG A 68 1.46 -54.05 -3.69
N HIS A 69 1.85 -52.87 -3.24
CA HIS A 69 3.09 -52.18 -3.64
C HIS A 69 4.38 -52.88 -3.16
N LEU A 70 4.31 -53.88 -2.27
CA LEU A 70 5.49 -54.55 -1.72
C LEU A 70 6.07 -55.58 -2.71
N LYS A 71 7.37 -55.49 -3.00
CA LYS A 71 8.09 -56.35 -3.96
C LYS A 71 7.82 -57.86 -3.79
N HIS A 72 7.93 -58.39 -2.58
CA HIS A 72 7.68 -59.82 -2.28
C HIS A 72 6.20 -60.27 -2.41
N ILE A 73 5.26 -59.32 -2.51
CA ILE A 73 3.85 -59.59 -2.87
C ILE A 73 3.71 -59.63 -4.38
N GLN A 74 4.34 -58.69 -5.09
CA GLN A 74 4.42 -58.68 -6.55
C GLN A 74 5.08 -59.94 -7.12
N ASP A 75 6.25 -60.32 -6.61
CA ASP A 75 6.97 -61.54 -7.02
C ASP A 75 6.06 -62.79 -6.89
N TYR A 76 5.26 -62.86 -5.83
CA TYR A 76 4.34 -63.97 -5.59
C TYR A 76 3.11 -63.97 -6.49
N VAL A 77 2.60 -62.78 -6.86
CA VAL A 77 1.51 -62.64 -7.85
C VAL A 77 2.04 -63.06 -9.22
N GLN A 78 3.22 -62.58 -9.59
CA GLN A 78 3.86 -62.88 -10.87
C GLN A 78 4.14 -64.38 -11.03
N ASP A 79 4.65 -65.05 -9.99
CA ASP A 79 4.86 -66.52 -9.99
C ASP A 79 3.57 -67.29 -10.35
N ILE A 80 2.41 -66.82 -9.89
CA ILE A 80 1.12 -67.46 -10.18
C ILE A 80 0.65 -67.15 -11.60
N VAL A 81 0.78 -65.89 -12.02
CA VAL A 81 0.44 -65.44 -13.38
C VAL A 81 1.28 -66.17 -14.42
N ASP A 82 2.57 -66.36 -14.17
CA ASP A 82 3.47 -67.10 -15.06
C ASP A 82 3.01 -68.55 -15.26
N ILE A 83 2.52 -69.20 -14.20
CA ILE A 83 1.95 -70.56 -14.31
C ILE A 83 0.69 -70.55 -15.18
N ILE A 84 -0.17 -69.54 -15.04
CA ILE A 84 -1.39 -69.39 -15.84
C ILE A 84 -1.05 -69.11 -17.31
N ASN A 85 -0.02 -68.28 -17.56
CA ASN A 85 0.44 -67.93 -18.90
C ASN A 85 1.00 -69.14 -19.67
N ILE A 86 1.51 -70.17 -19.00
CA ILE A 86 1.90 -71.43 -19.65
C ILE A 86 0.68 -72.08 -20.34
N HIS A 87 -0.49 -72.06 -19.70
CA HIS A 87 -1.72 -72.60 -20.26
C HIS A 87 -2.19 -71.77 -21.47
N LEU A 88 -2.22 -70.44 -21.35
CA LEU A 88 -2.61 -69.54 -22.44
C LEU A 88 -1.68 -69.68 -23.66
N LYS A 89 -0.36 -69.78 -23.45
CA LYS A 89 0.60 -70.04 -24.54
C LYS A 89 0.38 -71.38 -25.23
N ARG A 90 -0.13 -72.40 -24.53
CA ARG A 90 -0.48 -73.70 -25.16
C ARG A 90 -1.74 -73.60 -26.00
N ILE A 91 -2.69 -72.75 -25.60
CA ILE A 91 -3.87 -72.42 -26.40
C ILE A 91 -3.46 -71.71 -27.69
N GLU A 92 -2.67 -70.65 -27.59
CA GLU A 92 -2.12 -69.93 -28.75
C GLU A 92 -1.38 -70.89 -29.70
N LYS A 93 -0.46 -71.70 -29.15
CA LYS A 93 0.27 -72.71 -29.92
C LYS A 93 -0.67 -73.75 -30.55
N TYR A 94 -1.78 -74.10 -29.91
CA TYR A 94 -2.76 -75.00 -30.51
C TYR A 94 -3.45 -74.35 -31.71
N TYR A 95 -3.85 -73.08 -31.61
CA TYR A 95 -4.43 -72.35 -32.73
C TYR A 95 -3.47 -72.24 -33.91
N ASP A 96 -2.23 -71.80 -33.67
CA ASP A 96 -1.20 -71.65 -34.71
C ASP A 96 -0.92 -72.96 -35.46
N ASN A 97 -0.99 -74.09 -34.75
CA ASN A 97 -0.70 -75.40 -35.33
C ASN A 97 -1.90 -76.06 -36.02
N ASN A 98 -3.11 -75.54 -35.84
CA ASN A 98 -4.36 -76.13 -36.34
C ASN A 98 -5.25 -75.07 -36.99
N ILE A 99 -4.62 -74.12 -37.71
CA ILE A 99 -5.30 -73.10 -38.52
C ILE A 99 -6.04 -73.83 -39.65
N PRO A 100 -7.36 -73.61 -39.85
CA PRO A 100 -8.09 -74.29 -40.92
C PRO A 100 -7.62 -73.79 -42.29
N GLU A 101 -7.15 -74.70 -43.15
CA GLU A 101 -7.06 -74.47 -44.59
C GLU A 101 -8.49 -74.47 -45.16
N ASP A 102 -8.81 -73.53 -46.05
CA ASP A 102 -10.18 -73.12 -46.41
C ASP A 102 -11.25 -74.23 -46.55
N LYS A 103 -12.44 -73.92 -45.99
CA LYS A 103 -13.72 -74.67 -45.98
C LYS A 103 -13.68 -76.03 -45.24
N TRP A 104 -14.19 -76.01 -44.01
CA TRP A 104 -14.57 -77.20 -43.24
C TRP A 104 -15.58 -78.07 -44.02
N THR A 105 -15.11 -79.07 -44.75
CA THR A 105 -15.96 -80.08 -45.40
C THR A 105 -16.57 -81.02 -44.36
N GLN A 106 -17.78 -81.55 -44.63
CA GLN A 106 -18.61 -82.32 -43.68
C GLN A 106 -18.07 -83.74 -43.38
N GLU A 107 -16.81 -83.89 -42.96
CA GLU A 107 -16.25 -85.14 -42.44
C GLU A 107 -16.17 -85.12 -40.91
N GLY A 108 -16.54 -86.24 -40.26
CA GLY A 108 -16.74 -86.30 -38.80
C GLY A 108 -15.55 -85.85 -37.93
N LYS A 109 -14.30 -86.04 -38.38
CA LYS A 109 -13.09 -85.60 -37.64
C LYS A 109 -12.92 -84.08 -37.61
N LEU A 110 -13.34 -83.38 -38.67
CA LEU A 110 -13.33 -81.92 -38.75
C LEU A 110 -14.38 -81.30 -37.81
N ILE A 111 -15.51 -81.99 -37.61
CA ILE A 111 -16.55 -81.57 -36.64
C ILE A 111 -16.04 -81.70 -35.19
N GLU A 112 -15.37 -82.80 -34.84
CA GLU A 112 -14.80 -83.01 -33.51
C GLU A 112 -13.72 -81.97 -33.17
N GLU A 113 -12.88 -81.62 -34.14
CA GLU A 113 -11.88 -80.57 -33.99
C GLU A 113 -12.51 -79.18 -33.80
N ARG A 114 -13.52 -78.83 -34.61
CA ARG A 114 -14.25 -77.57 -34.47
C ARG A 114 -14.89 -77.46 -33.08
N ASN A 115 -15.54 -78.52 -32.60
CA ASN A 115 -16.15 -78.54 -31.28
C ASN A 115 -15.10 -78.35 -30.16
N PHE A 116 -13.94 -78.97 -30.32
CA PHE A 116 -12.83 -78.81 -29.37
C PHE A 116 -12.22 -77.40 -29.41
N GLN A 117 -12.04 -76.79 -30.59
CA GLN A 117 -11.58 -75.41 -30.72
C GLN A 117 -12.57 -74.40 -30.08
N GLN A 118 -13.88 -74.63 -30.21
CA GLN A 118 -14.89 -73.83 -29.52
C GLN A 118 -14.82 -73.98 -28.00
N GLU A 119 -14.50 -75.19 -27.51
CA GLU A 119 -14.32 -75.45 -26.10
C GLU A 119 -13.09 -74.72 -25.53
N ILE A 120 -11.97 -74.76 -26.27
CA ILE A 120 -10.75 -74.01 -25.94
C ILE A 120 -11.03 -72.52 -25.89
N PHE A 121 -11.72 -71.99 -26.91
CA PHE A 121 -12.03 -70.56 -27.02
C PHE A 121 -12.85 -70.06 -25.84
N LYS A 122 -13.87 -70.83 -25.41
CA LYS A 122 -14.68 -70.48 -24.23
C LYS A 122 -13.84 -70.50 -22.94
N GLY A 123 -12.94 -71.48 -22.80
CA GLY A 123 -12.04 -71.55 -21.65
C GLY A 123 -11.05 -70.39 -21.60
N GLU A 124 -10.47 -70.03 -22.76
CA GLU A 124 -9.54 -68.92 -22.90
C GLU A 124 -10.19 -67.58 -22.53
N ILE A 125 -11.35 -67.25 -23.11
CA ILE A 125 -12.06 -66.00 -22.82
C ILE A 125 -12.33 -65.87 -21.33
N PHE A 126 -12.85 -66.93 -20.71
CA PHE A 126 -13.17 -66.91 -19.29
C PHE A 126 -11.95 -66.63 -18.40
N ILE A 127 -10.79 -67.18 -18.76
CA ILE A 127 -9.54 -66.97 -18.02
C ILE A 127 -9.01 -65.54 -18.27
N ARG A 128 -8.99 -65.08 -19.52
CA ARG A 128 -8.50 -63.74 -19.88
C ARG A 128 -9.36 -62.63 -19.28
N GLU A 129 -10.68 -62.68 -19.42
CA GLU A 129 -11.60 -61.70 -18.83
C GLU A 129 -11.40 -61.60 -17.31
N LYS A 130 -11.21 -62.75 -16.64
CA LYS A 130 -10.97 -62.77 -15.20
C LYS A 130 -9.59 -62.27 -14.81
N LEU A 131 -8.54 -62.52 -15.60
CA LEU A 131 -7.20 -61.98 -15.34
C LEU A 131 -7.17 -60.47 -15.58
N ASP A 132 -7.79 -59.99 -16.66
CA ASP A 132 -7.88 -58.56 -17.00
C ASP A 132 -8.63 -57.79 -15.89
N ALA A 133 -9.70 -58.38 -15.34
CA ALA A 133 -10.43 -57.82 -14.20
C ALA A 133 -9.60 -57.71 -12.91
N LEU A 134 -8.46 -58.43 -12.81
CA LEU A 134 -7.55 -58.32 -11.67
C LEU A 134 -6.54 -57.19 -11.82
N ASN A 135 -6.49 -56.53 -12.98
CA ASN A 135 -5.60 -55.41 -13.29
C ASN A 135 -4.14 -55.70 -12.90
N ILE A 136 -3.65 -56.91 -13.23
CA ILE A 136 -2.30 -57.38 -12.92
C ILE A 136 -1.39 -56.98 -14.08
N ASN A 137 -1.00 -55.72 -14.12
CA ASN A 137 0.07 -55.26 -14.99
C ASN A 137 1.37 -55.21 -14.19
N ASP A 138 2.49 -55.56 -14.84
CA ASP A 138 3.86 -55.30 -14.34
C ASP A 138 4.11 -53.80 -14.10
N ASP A 139 3.25 -52.93 -14.65
CA ASP A 139 3.05 -51.54 -14.23
C ASP A 139 1.86 -51.45 -13.27
N VAL A 140 2.14 -51.69 -11.99
CA VAL A 140 1.21 -51.35 -10.92
C VAL A 140 1.10 -49.82 -10.88
N ASP A 141 -0.09 -49.33 -11.18
CA ASP A 141 -0.59 -47.99 -10.92
C ASP A 141 0.26 -46.87 -11.56
N GLU A 142 -0.12 -46.44 -12.77
CA GLU A 142 -0.01 -45.00 -13.05
C GLU A 142 -0.77 -44.31 -11.91
N LEU A 143 -0.05 -43.76 -10.93
CA LEU A 143 -0.56 -42.85 -9.93
C LEU A 143 -1.21 -41.69 -10.70
N ARG A 144 -2.48 -41.85 -11.07
CA ARG A 144 -3.24 -40.84 -11.79
C ARG A 144 -3.67 -39.85 -10.74
N ILE A 145 -2.95 -38.72 -10.73
CA ILE A 145 -3.41 -37.53 -10.04
C ILE A 145 -4.64 -37.05 -10.79
N VAL A 146 -5.81 -37.36 -10.25
CA VAL A 146 -7.09 -36.88 -10.79
C VAL A 146 -7.45 -35.61 -10.03
N PHE A 147 -7.91 -34.59 -10.74
CA PHE A 147 -8.44 -33.36 -10.13
C PHE A 147 -9.93 -33.21 -10.42
N HIS A 148 -10.61 -32.31 -9.72
CA HIS A 148 -12.00 -31.97 -10.04
C HIS A 148 -12.11 -31.56 -11.50
N LYS A 149 -13.25 -31.87 -12.16
CA LYS A 149 -13.54 -31.46 -13.55
C LYS A 149 -13.35 -29.96 -13.86
N SER A 150 -13.42 -29.09 -12.86
CA SER A 150 -13.17 -27.65 -13.02
C SER A 150 -11.68 -27.29 -13.06
N THR A 151 -10.84 -28.14 -12.48
CA THR A 151 -9.38 -28.03 -12.47
C THR A 151 -8.87 -28.72 -13.73
N LYS A 152 -8.63 -27.93 -14.80
CA LYS A 152 -8.20 -28.51 -16.08
C LYS A 152 -6.77 -29.06 -16.04
N PHE A 153 -5.80 -28.22 -15.67
CA PHE A 153 -4.38 -28.58 -15.65
C PHE A 153 -3.63 -27.86 -14.52
N ALA A 154 -2.69 -28.55 -13.90
CA ALA A 154 -1.82 -28.02 -12.85
C ALA A 154 -0.50 -27.58 -13.47
N SER A 155 -0.17 -26.29 -13.33
CA SER A 155 1.09 -25.69 -13.75
C SER A 155 2.16 -25.79 -12.65
N VAL A 156 3.41 -25.46 -12.98
CA VAL A 156 4.57 -25.60 -12.08
C VAL A 156 4.44 -24.84 -10.76
N PRO A 157 3.82 -23.64 -10.68
CA PRO A 157 3.65 -22.94 -9.39
C PRO A 157 2.93 -23.77 -8.32
N PHE A 158 2.07 -24.71 -8.72
CA PHE A 158 1.35 -25.58 -7.77
C PHE A 158 2.18 -26.76 -7.24
N LYS A 159 3.41 -26.97 -7.73
CA LYS A 159 4.25 -28.10 -7.31
C LYS A 159 4.39 -28.17 -5.79
N ASP A 160 4.68 -27.04 -5.13
CA ASP A 160 4.95 -27.03 -3.69
C ASP A 160 3.69 -27.35 -2.87
N VAL A 161 2.52 -26.80 -3.22
CA VAL A 161 1.27 -27.15 -2.51
C VAL A 161 0.81 -28.58 -2.76
N LEU A 162 1.02 -29.09 -3.97
CA LEU A 162 0.71 -30.49 -4.29
C LEU A 162 1.66 -31.45 -3.55
N TYR A 163 2.93 -31.09 -3.42
CA TYR A 163 3.92 -31.88 -2.68
C TYR A 163 3.65 -31.88 -1.17
N GLN A 164 3.16 -30.76 -0.63
CA GLN A 164 2.87 -30.58 0.80
C GLN A 164 1.47 -31.07 1.21
N GLY A 165 0.53 -31.20 0.27
CA GLY A 165 -0.89 -31.47 0.50
C GLY A 165 -1.25 -32.83 1.10
N GLY A 166 -0.27 -33.66 1.47
CA GLY A 166 -0.48 -34.91 2.21
C GLY A 166 -0.83 -36.15 1.37
N ASP A 167 -1.11 -35.98 0.08
CA ASP A 167 -1.33 -37.10 -0.84
C ASP A 167 0.02 -37.77 -1.19
N LEU A 168 0.23 -38.96 -0.61
CA LEU A 168 1.44 -39.76 -0.78
C LEU A 168 1.66 -40.18 -2.25
N ASP A 169 0.59 -40.31 -3.03
CA ASP A 169 0.64 -40.75 -4.42
C ASP A 169 1.08 -39.61 -5.33
N ILE A 170 0.60 -38.39 -5.07
CA ILE A 170 1.10 -37.16 -5.72
C ILE A 170 2.58 -36.97 -5.42
N LYS A 171 2.97 -37.11 -4.15
CA LYS A 171 4.36 -36.95 -3.72
C LYS A 171 5.29 -37.96 -4.40
N ARG A 172 4.92 -39.25 -4.36
CA ARG A 172 5.65 -40.32 -5.05
C ARG A 172 5.75 -40.07 -6.55
N LYS A 173 4.67 -39.61 -7.19
CA LYS A 173 4.71 -39.28 -8.62
C LYS A 173 5.72 -38.18 -8.91
N ILE A 174 5.70 -37.08 -8.14
CA ILE A 174 6.64 -35.96 -8.30
C ILE A 174 8.09 -36.41 -8.06
N ASP A 175 8.34 -37.21 -7.02
CA ASP A 175 9.67 -37.76 -6.72
C ASP A 175 10.16 -38.69 -7.85
N ASN A 176 9.27 -39.50 -8.43
CA ASN A 176 9.59 -40.44 -9.51
C ASN A 176 9.84 -39.79 -10.88
N LEU A 177 9.58 -38.48 -11.06
CA LEU A 177 9.90 -37.78 -12.31
C LEU A 177 11.42 -37.74 -12.58
N GLY A 178 12.24 -37.93 -11.54
CA GLY A 178 13.70 -37.87 -11.64
C GLY A 178 14.19 -36.54 -12.21
N ILE A 179 13.54 -35.46 -11.78
CA ILE A 179 13.86 -34.07 -12.09
C ILE A 179 14.56 -33.48 -10.89
N ASP A 180 15.71 -32.84 -11.12
CA ASP A 180 16.30 -31.94 -10.12
C ASP A 180 15.47 -30.66 -10.05
N TRP A 181 14.76 -30.48 -8.93
CA TRP A 181 13.87 -29.33 -8.72
C TRP A 181 14.61 -28.04 -8.40
N ASP A 182 15.93 -28.09 -8.16
CA ASP A 182 16.81 -26.94 -7.97
C ASP A 182 17.67 -26.63 -9.22
N LEU A 183 17.43 -27.35 -10.32
CA LEU A 183 18.13 -27.18 -11.60
C LEU A 183 18.04 -25.73 -12.09
N VAL A 184 19.17 -25.21 -12.58
CA VAL A 184 19.29 -24.00 -13.41
C VAL A 184 20.24 -24.35 -14.56
N ILE A 185 19.73 -24.32 -15.78
CA ILE A 185 20.46 -24.79 -16.98
C ILE A 185 21.45 -23.74 -17.49
N ASP A 186 21.08 -22.46 -17.38
CA ASP A 186 21.86 -21.33 -17.89
C ASP A 186 21.52 -20.05 -17.13
N ASN A 187 22.36 -19.02 -17.27
CA ASN A 187 22.15 -17.69 -16.70
C ASN A 187 21.82 -16.65 -17.78
N GLU A 188 20.82 -16.93 -18.63
CA GLU A 188 20.28 -16.00 -19.63
C GLU A 188 18.82 -15.61 -19.33
N MET A 189 18.41 -14.43 -19.79
CA MET A 189 17.02 -13.97 -19.77
C MET A 189 16.15 -14.73 -20.78
N PHE A 190 14.99 -15.24 -20.35
CA PHE A 190 14.04 -15.95 -21.21
C PHE A 190 13.67 -15.19 -22.49
N ILE A 191 13.45 -13.87 -22.42
CA ILE A 191 13.09 -13.02 -23.57
C ILE A 191 14.16 -12.93 -24.66
N HIS A 192 15.37 -13.38 -24.38
CA HIS A 192 16.48 -13.39 -25.34
C HIS A 192 16.79 -14.79 -25.89
N LYS A 193 16.12 -15.82 -25.39
CA LYS A 193 16.25 -17.18 -25.91
C LYS A 193 15.63 -17.28 -27.29
N LYS A 194 16.26 -18.06 -28.16
CA LYS A 194 15.71 -18.33 -29.50
C LYS A 194 14.54 -19.30 -29.37
N GLU A 195 13.56 -19.17 -30.26
CA GLU A 195 12.41 -20.09 -30.29
C GLU A 195 12.82 -21.56 -30.45
N SER A 196 13.91 -21.83 -31.19
CA SER A 196 14.48 -23.18 -31.34
C SER A 196 15.07 -23.77 -30.06
N GLU A 197 15.40 -22.94 -29.07
CA GLU A 197 15.98 -23.35 -27.78
C GLU A 197 14.90 -23.55 -26.70
N ILE A 198 13.67 -23.11 -26.96
CA ILE A 198 12.55 -23.20 -26.03
C ILE A 198 11.74 -24.46 -26.37
N PRO A 199 11.80 -25.52 -25.54
CA PRO A 199 11.04 -26.74 -25.79
C PRO A 199 9.52 -26.46 -25.68
N SER A 200 8.73 -27.07 -26.57
CA SER A 200 7.30 -26.82 -26.66
C SER A 200 6.55 -27.38 -25.44
N TYR A 201 5.97 -26.49 -24.64
CA TYR A 201 5.15 -26.86 -23.48
C TYR A 201 3.72 -27.18 -23.90
N ASN A 202 3.18 -28.33 -23.47
CA ASN A 202 1.80 -28.69 -23.79
C ASN A 202 0.82 -28.15 -22.73
N PRO A 203 -0.02 -27.14 -23.04
CA PRO A 203 -0.96 -26.55 -22.09
C PRO A 203 -2.13 -27.47 -21.72
N LYS A 204 -2.27 -28.61 -22.39
CA LYS A 204 -3.30 -29.64 -22.15
C LYS A 204 -2.79 -30.82 -21.33
N LYS A 205 -1.67 -30.65 -20.64
CA LYS A 205 -1.06 -31.65 -19.76
C LYS A 205 -0.70 -30.99 -18.43
N HIS A 206 -0.76 -31.75 -17.35
CA HIS A 206 -0.20 -31.29 -16.07
C HIS A 206 1.32 -31.14 -16.18
N PHE A 207 1.95 -30.35 -15.31
CA PHE A 207 3.41 -30.16 -15.36
C PHE A 207 4.16 -31.50 -15.20
N PHE A 208 3.63 -32.42 -14.38
CA PHE A 208 4.20 -33.75 -14.15
C PHE A 208 3.92 -34.76 -15.29
N GLU A 209 3.26 -34.34 -16.36
CA GLU A 209 3.01 -35.15 -17.57
C GLU A 209 3.76 -34.61 -18.80
N GLN A 210 4.49 -33.51 -18.63
CA GLN A 210 5.34 -32.95 -19.67
C GLN A 210 6.52 -33.88 -19.93
N ASP A 211 7.04 -33.84 -21.16
CA ASP A 211 8.26 -34.55 -21.50
C ASP A 211 9.40 -34.09 -20.60
N LYS A 212 10.30 -35.01 -20.23
CA LYS A 212 11.31 -34.77 -19.20
C LYS A 212 12.17 -33.55 -19.48
N ASP A 213 12.56 -33.33 -20.74
CA ASP A 213 13.41 -32.20 -21.12
C ASP A 213 12.65 -30.87 -21.15
N VAL A 214 11.37 -30.88 -21.52
CA VAL A 214 10.46 -29.72 -21.38
C VAL A 214 10.39 -29.34 -19.90
N LEU A 215 10.16 -30.32 -19.02
CA LEU A 215 10.01 -30.06 -17.59
C LEU A 215 11.31 -29.55 -16.96
N LYS A 216 12.48 -30.11 -17.29
CA LYS A 216 13.79 -29.59 -16.85
C LYS A 216 13.96 -28.11 -17.22
N PHE A 217 13.64 -27.76 -18.46
CA PHE A 217 13.74 -26.38 -18.93
C PHE A 217 12.82 -25.44 -18.16
N ILE A 218 11.55 -25.81 -17.99
CA ILE A 218 10.60 -25.00 -17.21
C ILE A 218 11.00 -24.88 -15.74
N VAL A 219 11.55 -25.95 -15.13
CA VAL A 219 12.05 -25.91 -13.75
C VAL A 219 13.22 -24.94 -13.61
N SER A 220 14.15 -24.95 -14.58
CA SER A 220 15.22 -23.95 -14.66
C SER A 220 14.65 -22.53 -14.65
N GLU A 221 13.73 -22.23 -15.57
CA GLU A 221 13.11 -20.90 -15.64
C GLU A 221 12.31 -20.53 -14.37
N TRP A 222 11.62 -21.49 -13.77
CA TRP A 222 10.90 -21.29 -12.50
C TRP A 222 11.85 -20.98 -11.34
N ASN A 223 13.02 -21.61 -11.30
CA ASN A 223 14.03 -21.31 -10.29
C ASN A 223 14.60 -19.91 -10.45
N LYS A 224 14.80 -19.43 -11.69
CA LYS A 224 15.14 -18.02 -11.95
C LYS A 224 14.06 -17.06 -11.46
N VAL A 225 12.78 -17.40 -11.65
CA VAL A 225 11.63 -16.63 -11.11
C VAL A 225 11.60 -16.60 -9.58
N LYS A 226 11.99 -17.69 -8.91
CA LYS A 226 11.99 -17.75 -7.43
C LYS A 226 13.25 -17.13 -6.79
N LYS A 227 14.42 -17.37 -7.38
CA LYS A 227 15.73 -17.12 -6.76
C LYS A 227 16.54 -16.00 -7.43
N GLY A 228 16.12 -15.54 -8.62
CA GLY A 228 16.89 -14.60 -9.43
C GLY A 228 18.01 -15.32 -10.18
N ILE A 229 18.85 -14.53 -10.85
CA ILE A 229 20.02 -15.03 -11.58
C ILE A 229 21.21 -14.10 -11.43
N THR A 230 22.42 -14.64 -11.43
CA THR A 230 23.64 -13.84 -11.50
C THR A 230 24.25 -13.97 -12.88
N ILE A 231 24.43 -12.84 -13.56
CA ILE A 231 25.04 -12.76 -14.89
C ILE A 231 26.30 -11.92 -14.77
N ASP A 232 27.46 -12.52 -15.01
CA ASP A 232 28.77 -11.84 -15.02
C ASP A 232 29.00 -10.94 -13.80
N GLY A 233 28.65 -11.44 -12.61
CA GLY A 233 28.82 -10.74 -11.33
C GLY A 233 27.65 -9.84 -10.91
N TYR A 234 26.69 -9.57 -11.80
CA TYR A 234 25.49 -8.80 -11.47
C TYR A 234 24.32 -9.73 -11.12
N PHE A 235 23.77 -9.58 -9.91
CA PHE A 235 22.58 -10.30 -9.49
C PHE A 235 21.31 -9.59 -9.98
N ILE A 236 20.53 -10.24 -10.85
CA ILE A 236 19.18 -9.81 -11.23
C ILE A 236 18.19 -10.38 -10.23
N HIS A 237 17.50 -9.48 -9.52
CA HIS A 237 16.51 -9.84 -8.52
C HIS A 237 15.38 -10.70 -9.12
N PRO A 238 14.84 -11.72 -8.43
CA PRO A 238 13.80 -12.61 -8.95
C PRO A 238 12.55 -11.90 -9.44
N TRP A 239 12.08 -10.87 -8.73
CA TRP A 239 11.00 -10.00 -9.21
C TRP A 239 11.31 -9.37 -10.56
N LEU A 240 12.52 -8.83 -10.75
CA LEU A 240 12.88 -8.16 -12.00
C LEU A 240 12.96 -9.18 -13.15
N TYR A 241 13.48 -10.38 -12.88
CA TYR A 241 13.45 -11.48 -13.85
C TYR A 241 12.02 -11.82 -14.26
N PHE A 242 11.11 -12.01 -13.30
CA PHE A 242 9.70 -12.28 -13.58
C PHE A 242 9.02 -11.12 -14.34
N HIS A 243 9.29 -9.88 -13.93
CA HIS A 243 8.73 -8.66 -14.49
C HIS A 243 9.04 -8.53 -15.98
N LEU A 244 10.30 -8.72 -16.35
CA LEU A 244 10.76 -8.58 -17.73
C LEU A 244 10.38 -9.79 -18.59
N ASN A 245 10.36 -11.00 -18.02
CA ASN A 245 10.20 -12.22 -18.83
C ASN A 245 8.76 -12.73 -18.93
N PHE A 246 7.97 -12.66 -17.85
CA PHE A 246 6.68 -13.38 -17.77
C PHE A 246 5.49 -12.51 -17.40
N PHE A 247 5.72 -11.29 -16.87
CA PHE A 247 4.64 -10.36 -16.60
C PHE A 247 4.27 -9.59 -17.87
N LYS A 248 3.01 -9.69 -18.30
CA LYS A 248 2.50 -8.97 -19.47
C LYS A 248 1.33 -8.08 -19.09
N THR A 249 1.35 -6.84 -19.56
CA THR A 249 0.30 -5.86 -19.25
C THR A 249 0.19 -4.84 -20.39
N PRO A 250 -0.90 -4.06 -20.50
CA PRO A 250 -0.99 -2.99 -21.49
C PRO A 250 0.09 -1.94 -21.22
N ILE A 251 1.01 -1.74 -22.18
CA ILE A 251 2.06 -0.72 -22.11
C ILE A 251 1.83 0.33 -23.21
N PRO A 252 1.63 1.62 -22.88
CA PRO A 252 1.46 2.66 -23.88
C PRO A 252 2.61 2.75 -24.88
N GLN A 253 2.27 2.89 -26.15
CA GLN A 253 3.20 3.07 -27.27
C GLN A 253 3.05 4.47 -27.90
N LYS A 254 4.05 4.86 -28.70
CA LYS A 254 4.06 6.13 -29.46
C LYS A 254 2.82 6.32 -30.34
N ASP A 255 2.32 5.24 -30.93
CA ASP A 255 1.12 5.24 -31.79
C ASP A 255 -0.20 5.28 -31.00
N LYS A 256 -0.13 5.51 -29.68
CA LYS A 256 -1.25 5.50 -28.72
C LYS A 256 -1.89 4.13 -28.49
N SER A 257 -1.36 3.07 -29.11
CA SER A 257 -1.78 1.71 -28.78
C SER A 257 -1.29 1.31 -27.37
N GLN A 258 -1.96 0.31 -26.78
CA GLN A 258 -1.56 -0.28 -25.50
C GLN A 258 -1.51 -1.81 -25.64
N PRO A 259 -0.59 -2.35 -26.44
CA PRO A 259 -0.45 -3.78 -26.63
C PRO A 259 -0.08 -4.44 -25.29
N VAL A 260 -0.53 -5.67 -25.12
CA VAL A 260 -0.20 -6.50 -23.96
C VAL A 260 1.17 -7.12 -24.17
N ILE A 261 2.20 -6.47 -23.64
CA ILE A 261 3.61 -6.86 -23.79
C ILE A 261 4.30 -6.94 -22.43
N ASN A 262 5.52 -7.46 -22.42
CA ASN A 262 6.40 -7.39 -21.27
C ASN A 262 6.85 -5.93 -21.04
N PRO A 263 6.85 -5.43 -19.80
CA PRO A 263 7.42 -4.13 -19.49
C PRO A 263 8.90 -4.02 -19.91
N PRO A 264 9.34 -2.87 -20.43
CA PRO A 264 10.75 -2.63 -20.70
C PRO A 264 11.54 -2.45 -19.40
N LEU A 265 12.85 -2.68 -19.45
CA LEU A 265 13.75 -2.35 -18.34
C LEU A 265 14.12 -0.86 -18.42
N ARG A 266 13.53 -0.05 -17.55
CA ARG A 266 13.87 1.38 -17.43
C ARG A 266 14.66 1.63 -16.16
N ARG A 267 15.17 2.86 -16.03
CA ARG A 267 15.74 3.36 -14.78
C ARG A 267 14.82 3.13 -13.56
N ASN A 268 13.50 3.25 -13.75
CA ASN A 268 12.49 3.01 -12.71
C ASN A 268 12.47 1.56 -12.20
N GLU A 269 12.38 0.57 -13.09
CA GLU A 269 12.37 -0.85 -12.72
C GLU A 269 13.69 -1.28 -12.08
N TRP A 270 14.82 -0.79 -12.59
CA TRP A 270 16.13 -1.04 -12.00
C TRP A 270 16.20 -0.45 -10.58
N TYR A 271 15.82 0.81 -10.41
CA TYR A 271 15.84 1.48 -9.12
C TYR A 271 14.96 0.75 -8.09
N PHE A 272 13.74 0.36 -8.47
CA PHE A 272 12.86 -0.44 -7.61
C PHE A 272 13.47 -1.79 -7.23
N ALA A 273 14.10 -2.50 -8.18
CA ALA A 273 14.76 -3.77 -7.89
C ALA A 273 15.94 -3.61 -6.91
N GLU A 274 16.74 -2.55 -7.03
CA GLU A 274 17.84 -2.30 -6.09
C GLU A 274 17.33 -1.92 -4.69
N ILE A 275 16.23 -1.16 -4.60
CA ILE A 275 15.57 -0.88 -3.32
C ILE A 275 15.10 -2.19 -2.65
N LEU A 276 14.49 -3.10 -3.40
CA LEU A 276 14.06 -4.40 -2.89
C LEU A 276 15.24 -5.22 -2.36
N LYS A 277 16.32 -5.34 -3.14
CA LYS A 277 17.54 -6.04 -2.70
C LYS A 277 18.08 -5.46 -1.40
N LYS A 278 18.16 -4.14 -1.30
CA LYS A 278 18.65 -3.46 -0.09
C LYS A 278 17.75 -3.76 1.11
N ALA A 279 16.44 -3.74 0.91
CA ALA A 279 15.48 -4.03 1.97
C ALA A 279 15.56 -5.49 2.45
N GLU A 280 15.68 -6.44 1.52
CA GLU A 280 15.85 -7.87 1.81
C GLU A 280 17.19 -8.14 2.52
N LEU A 281 18.28 -7.50 2.09
CA LEU A 281 19.60 -7.61 2.74
C LEU A 281 19.62 -7.04 4.16
N ASN A 282 18.98 -5.88 4.36
CA ASN A 282 18.88 -5.28 5.69
C ASN A 282 18.01 -6.12 6.64
N ASN A 283 17.12 -6.96 6.10
CA ASN A 283 16.16 -7.79 6.82
C ASN A 283 15.34 -6.98 7.86
N LYS A 284 15.17 -5.68 7.58
CA LYS A 284 14.43 -4.74 8.41
C LYS A 284 13.94 -3.52 7.62
N GLY A 285 12.76 -3.06 8.01
CA GLY A 285 12.19 -1.79 7.59
C GLY A 285 11.26 -1.90 6.38
N ALA A 286 10.16 -1.15 6.43
CA ALA A 286 9.26 -0.97 5.29
C ALA A 286 9.87 -0.01 4.25
N ILE A 287 9.40 -0.07 3.02
CA ILE A 287 9.80 0.82 1.94
C ILE A 287 8.69 1.86 1.76
N PHE A 288 9.03 3.14 1.65
CA PHE A 288 8.10 4.17 1.18
C PHE A 288 8.68 4.88 -0.05
N ILE A 289 8.08 4.67 -1.21
CA ILE A 289 8.48 5.30 -2.48
C ILE A 289 7.51 6.44 -2.80
N PHE A 290 8.00 7.66 -2.92
CA PHE A 290 7.16 8.82 -3.19
C PHE A 290 7.80 9.77 -4.20
N GLY A 291 6.99 10.33 -5.10
CA GLY A 291 7.51 11.30 -6.07
C GLY A 291 6.60 11.58 -7.25
N THR A 292 7.22 11.70 -8.42
CA THR A 292 6.56 12.11 -9.67
C THR A 292 5.39 11.24 -10.06
N ARG A 293 4.46 11.80 -10.83
CA ARG A 293 3.46 10.99 -11.54
C ARG A 293 4.11 10.24 -12.70
N ARG A 294 3.38 9.23 -13.21
CA ARG A 294 3.71 8.49 -14.44
C ARG A 294 5.04 7.70 -14.44
N PHE A 295 5.63 7.37 -13.29
CA PHE A 295 6.83 6.53 -13.22
C PHE A 295 6.59 5.01 -13.34
N GLY A 296 5.35 4.57 -13.59
CA GLY A 296 5.02 3.14 -13.76
C GLY A 296 4.70 2.36 -12.47
N LYS A 297 4.48 3.07 -11.36
CA LYS A 297 4.11 2.56 -10.03
C LYS A 297 3.17 1.34 -10.04
N SER A 298 1.94 1.48 -10.55
CA SER A 298 0.93 0.42 -10.50
C SER A 298 1.29 -0.81 -11.34
N VAL A 299 2.18 -0.67 -12.34
CA VAL A 299 2.69 -1.81 -13.12
C VAL A 299 3.67 -2.62 -12.27
N MET A 300 4.56 -1.97 -11.54
CA MET A 300 5.51 -2.62 -10.64
C MET A 300 4.79 -3.29 -9.46
N GLU A 301 3.81 -2.61 -8.86
CA GLU A 301 3.00 -3.15 -7.74
C GLU A 301 2.22 -4.40 -8.14
N ALA A 302 1.48 -4.34 -9.26
CA ALA A 302 0.74 -5.47 -9.79
C ALA A 302 1.65 -6.67 -10.09
N SER A 303 2.82 -6.39 -10.69
CA SER A 303 3.82 -7.41 -11.00
C SER A 303 4.42 -8.03 -9.73
N TYR A 304 4.74 -7.23 -8.72
CA TYR A 304 5.29 -7.68 -7.44
C TYR A 304 4.31 -8.56 -6.67
N LEU A 305 3.05 -8.12 -6.56
CA LEU A 305 1.99 -8.91 -5.92
C LEU A 305 1.77 -10.24 -6.62
N LEU A 306 1.67 -10.23 -7.95
CA LEU A 306 1.48 -11.45 -8.72
C LEU A 306 2.68 -12.40 -8.59
N TRP A 307 3.90 -11.87 -8.67
CA TRP A 307 5.13 -12.65 -8.48
C TRP A 307 5.15 -13.37 -7.13
N LYS A 308 4.93 -12.65 -6.03
CA LYS A 308 4.89 -13.25 -4.67
C LYS A 308 3.75 -14.25 -4.52
N SER A 309 2.59 -13.96 -5.11
CA SER A 309 1.42 -14.86 -5.07
C SER A 309 1.65 -16.17 -5.82
N LEU A 310 2.48 -16.17 -6.86
CA LEU A 310 2.83 -17.38 -7.61
C LEU A 310 3.96 -18.17 -6.94
N THR A 311 4.95 -17.49 -6.38
CA THR A 311 6.18 -18.11 -5.87
C THR A 311 6.10 -18.60 -4.43
N THR A 312 5.06 -18.20 -3.68
CA THR A 312 4.92 -18.55 -2.26
C THR A 312 3.67 -19.39 -2.02
N ALA A 313 3.88 -20.66 -1.70
CA ALA A 313 2.81 -21.61 -1.39
C ALA A 313 2.23 -21.38 0.03
N ASN A 314 0.96 -21.75 0.21
CA ASN A 314 0.22 -21.66 1.47
C ASN A 314 0.26 -20.26 2.11
N ALA A 315 0.16 -19.22 1.28
CA ALA A 315 0.39 -17.84 1.68
C ALA A 315 -0.80 -16.92 1.38
N GLU A 316 -0.63 -15.64 1.70
CA GLU A 316 -1.50 -14.56 1.27
C GLU A 316 -0.66 -13.33 0.91
N THR A 317 -1.08 -12.57 -0.08
CA THR A 317 -0.58 -11.24 -0.42
C THR A 317 -1.70 -10.24 -0.18
N SER A 318 -1.36 -8.98 0.06
CA SER A 318 -2.35 -7.95 0.35
C SER A 318 -2.02 -6.64 -0.34
N VAL A 319 -3.06 -6.01 -0.87
CA VAL A 319 -3.00 -4.64 -1.40
C VAL A 319 -4.06 -3.78 -0.72
N THR A 320 -3.64 -2.64 -0.20
CA THR A 320 -4.50 -1.60 0.34
C THR A 320 -4.50 -0.42 -0.62
N VAL A 321 -5.68 0.06 -0.99
CA VAL A 321 -5.88 1.18 -1.91
C VAL A 321 -6.84 2.20 -1.29
N SER A 322 -6.64 3.47 -1.62
CA SER A 322 -7.46 4.56 -1.10
C SER A 322 -8.88 4.61 -1.69
N ASN A 323 -9.03 4.27 -2.98
CA ASN A 323 -10.29 4.36 -3.71
C ASN A 323 -10.43 3.24 -4.76
N ASP A 324 -11.63 3.14 -5.36
CA ASP A 324 -11.94 2.06 -6.30
C ASP A 324 -11.25 2.17 -7.66
N LYS A 325 -10.93 3.38 -8.12
CA LYS A 325 -10.21 3.60 -9.37
C LYS A 325 -8.79 3.04 -9.29
N ASP A 326 -8.12 3.28 -8.16
CA ASP A 326 -6.79 2.78 -7.87
C ASP A 326 -6.80 1.25 -7.74
N ARG A 327 -7.83 0.68 -7.09
CA ARG A 327 -8.10 -0.79 -7.08
C ARG A 327 -8.09 -1.38 -8.48
N ILE A 328 -8.97 -0.87 -9.35
CA ILE A 328 -9.14 -1.37 -10.73
C ILE A 328 -7.81 -1.27 -11.48
N GLY A 329 -7.09 -0.16 -11.30
CA GLY A 329 -5.79 0.07 -11.93
C GLY A 329 -4.75 -1.02 -11.63
N ILE A 330 -4.74 -1.59 -10.43
CA ILE A 330 -3.84 -2.69 -10.05
C ILE A 330 -4.43 -4.05 -10.45
N THR A 331 -5.71 -4.30 -10.12
CA THR A 331 -6.34 -5.62 -10.32
C THR A 331 -6.46 -5.99 -11.79
N ASP A 332 -6.74 -5.04 -12.68
CA ASP A 332 -6.84 -5.31 -14.12
C ASP A 332 -5.50 -5.69 -14.72
N LYS A 333 -4.40 -5.11 -14.21
CA LYS A 333 -3.04 -5.48 -14.65
C LYS A 333 -2.69 -6.89 -14.22
N ILE A 334 -3.02 -7.28 -12.98
CA ILE A 334 -2.85 -8.66 -12.49
C ILE A 334 -3.68 -9.62 -13.33
N ASN A 335 -4.97 -9.32 -13.54
CA ASN A 335 -5.86 -10.16 -14.34
C ASN A 335 -5.37 -10.30 -15.79
N THR A 336 -4.90 -9.22 -16.41
CA THR A 336 -4.35 -9.25 -17.78
C THR A 336 -3.09 -10.10 -17.86
N ALA A 337 -2.20 -9.98 -16.87
CA ALA A 337 -1.00 -10.80 -16.78
C ALA A 337 -1.35 -12.29 -16.63
N LEU A 338 -2.31 -12.65 -15.76
CA LEU A 338 -2.79 -14.02 -15.61
C LEU A 338 -3.35 -14.61 -16.91
N VAL A 339 -4.09 -13.82 -17.69
CA VAL A 339 -4.66 -14.27 -18.98
C VAL A 339 -3.56 -14.55 -20.00
N ASN A 340 -2.53 -13.69 -20.07
CA ASN A 340 -1.48 -13.72 -21.10
C ASN A 340 -0.18 -14.41 -20.66
N MET A 341 -0.16 -14.99 -19.46
CA MET A 341 1.00 -15.69 -18.90
C MET A 341 1.35 -16.95 -19.69
N HIS A 342 2.64 -17.28 -19.74
CA HIS A 342 3.11 -18.54 -20.31
C HIS A 342 2.40 -19.74 -19.64
N PRO A 343 1.87 -20.72 -20.39
CA PRO A 343 1.03 -21.78 -19.83
C PRO A 343 1.69 -22.59 -18.70
N ALA A 344 3.02 -22.72 -18.73
CA ALA A 344 3.77 -23.43 -17.69
C ALA A 344 3.71 -22.77 -16.30
N PHE A 345 3.42 -21.47 -16.23
CA PHE A 345 3.33 -20.68 -15.00
C PHE A 345 1.93 -20.14 -14.71
N LYS A 346 1.00 -20.29 -15.67
CA LYS A 346 -0.36 -19.78 -15.54
C LYS A 346 -1.12 -20.54 -14.44
N PRO A 347 -1.58 -19.87 -13.37
CA PRO A 347 -2.30 -20.56 -12.31
C PRO A 347 -3.79 -20.71 -12.64
N THR A 348 -4.45 -21.58 -11.88
CA THR A 348 -5.92 -21.63 -11.76
C THR A 348 -6.39 -20.89 -10.50
N THR A 349 -7.67 -20.50 -10.47
CA THR A 349 -8.28 -19.79 -9.34
C THR A 349 -9.49 -20.55 -8.82
N ASN A 350 -9.57 -20.72 -7.51
CA ASN A 350 -10.71 -21.31 -6.81
C ASN A 350 -11.83 -20.30 -6.56
N LYS A 351 -11.46 -19.03 -6.35
CA LYS A 351 -12.35 -17.88 -6.21
C LYS A 351 -11.74 -16.68 -6.94
N LYS A 352 -12.58 -15.93 -7.65
CA LYS A 352 -12.15 -14.74 -8.41
C LYS A 352 -13.08 -13.58 -8.09
N ASP A 353 -12.78 -12.86 -7.01
CA ASP A 353 -13.48 -11.65 -6.59
C ASP A 353 -12.45 -10.52 -6.47
N TRP A 354 -12.33 -9.71 -7.52
CA TRP A 354 -11.37 -8.61 -7.58
C TRP A 354 -11.73 -7.42 -6.68
N GLU A 355 -12.86 -7.43 -5.99
CA GLU A 355 -13.20 -6.40 -4.99
C GLU A 355 -12.64 -6.74 -3.62
N LYS A 356 -12.49 -8.04 -3.31
CA LYS A 356 -12.14 -8.50 -1.95
C LYS A 356 -11.01 -9.52 -1.92
N LEU A 357 -11.11 -10.58 -2.73
CA LEU A 357 -10.27 -11.76 -2.61
C LEU A 357 -10.21 -12.59 -3.90
N VAL A 358 -8.99 -12.80 -4.41
CA VAL A 358 -8.71 -13.84 -5.41
C VAL A 358 -7.94 -14.97 -4.76
N GLU A 359 -8.50 -16.19 -4.79
CA GLU A 359 -7.87 -17.40 -4.25
C GLU A 359 -7.24 -18.17 -5.41
N ILE A 360 -5.91 -18.12 -5.53
CA ILE A 360 -5.13 -18.96 -6.44
C ILE A 360 -5.06 -20.36 -5.83
N GLY A 361 -5.42 -21.37 -6.62
CA GLY A 361 -5.52 -22.73 -6.11
C GLY A 361 -6.08 -23.72 -7.12
N LEU A 362 -6.09 -24.98 -6.69
CA LEU A 362 -6.64 -26.13 -7.40
C LEU A 362 -7.85 -26.68 -6.63
N LYS A 363 -8.58 -27.60 -7.26
CA LYS A 363 -9.55 -28.46 -6.58
C LYS A 363 -9.23 -29.93 -6.80
N ASP A 364 -9.24 -30.71 -5.71
CA ASP A 364 -9.01 -32.16 -5.70
C ASP A 364 -10.16 -32.93 -6.40
N VAL A 365 -10.12 -34.27 -6.46
CA VAL A 365 -11.20 -35.07 -7.09
C VAL A 365 -12.59 -34.80 -6.51
N ASN A 366 -12.68 -34.48 -5.22
CA ASN A 366 -13.92 -34.26 -4.49
C ASN A 366 -14.45 -32.84 -4.65
N GLY A 367 -13.68 -31.94 -5.28
CA GLY A 367 -14.01 -30.53 -5.41
C GLY A 367 -13.57 -29.69 -4.20
N GLU A 368 -12.84 -30.27 -3.26
CA GLU A 368 -12.22 -29.57 -2.14
C GLU A 368 -11.07 -28.68 -2.62
N LYS A 369 -10.92 -27.52 -1.99
CA LYS A 369 -9.98 -26.49 -2.40
C LYS A 369 -8.58 -26.78 -1.88
N ILE A 370 -7.63 -26.92 -2.79
CA ILE A 370 -6.19 -26.88 -2.52
C ILE A 370 -5.74 -25.43 -2.74
N LYS A 371 -5.65 -24.65 -1.65
CA LYS A 371 -5.22 -23.25 -1.68
C LYS A 371 -3.72 -23.16 -1.98
N HIS A 372 -3.33 -22.26 -2.87
CA HIS A 372 -1.94 -21.86 -3.09
C HIS A 372 -1.62 -20.53 -2.45
N CYS A 373 -2.31 -19.47 -2.89
CA CYS A 373 -2.14 -18.14 -2.33
C CYS A 373 -3.41 -17.32 -2.48
N ASP A 374 -3.71 -16.51 -1.47
CA ASP A 374 -4.76 -15.49 -1.54
C ASP A 374 -4.17 -14.14 -1.96
N ILE A 375 -4.89 -13.39 -2.81
CA ILE A 375 -4.64 -11.97 -3.07
C ILE A 375 -5.77 -11.20 -2.40
N GLN A 376 -5.49 -10.62 -1.23
CA GLN A 376 -6.44 -9.82 -0.47
C GLN A 376 -6.43 -8.37 -0.95
N ILE A 377 -7.61 -7.78 -1.07
CA ILE A 377 -7.80 -6.43 -1.60
C ILE A 377 -8.59 -5.63 -0.58
N THR A 378 -8.01 -4.53 -0.10
CA THR A 378 -8.64 -3.62 0.86
C THR A 378 -8.84 -2.25 0.22
N ASN A 379 -10.09 -1.88 -0.02
CA ASN A 379 -10.46 -0.52 -0.45
C ASN A 379 -10.95 0.30 0.75
N LEU A 380 -10.23 1.37 1.09
CA LEU A 380 -10.52 2.20 2.26
C LEU A 380 -11.82 3.01 2.13
N GLN A 381 -12.23 3.36 0.91
CA GLN A 381 -13.46 4.12 0.65
C GLN A 381 -14.73 3.27 0.79
N ALA A 382 -14.63 1.95 0.66
CA ALA A 382 -15.78 1.04 0.57
C ALA A 382 -16.43 0.66 1.93
N GLY A 383 -16.08 1.29 3.05
CA GLY A 383 -16.64 0.96 4.38
C GLY A 383 -16.65 2.11 5.41
N SER A 384 -17.71 2.17 6.22
CA SER A 384 -17.97 3.18 7.26
C SER A 384 -16.84 3.32 8.29
N LYS A 385 -16.30 4.55 8.48
CA LYS A 385 -15.53 5.14 9.62
C LYS A 385 -14.51 4.30 10.44
N LYS A 386 -14.29 3.01 10.15
CA LYS A 386 -13.39 2.06 10.83
C LYS A 386 -12.62 1.17 9.83
N ALA A 387 -12.61 1.52 8.55
CA ALA A 387 -11.92 0.74 7.51
C ALA A 387 -10.38 0.79 7.65
N SER A 388 -9.83 1.84 8.27
CA SER A 388 -8.39 1.99 8.53
C SER A 388 -7.82 0.90 9.44
N GLN A 389 -8.63 0.20 10.25
CA GLN A 389 -8.17 -0.91 11.11
C GLN A 389 -8.21 -2.29 10.43
N LYS A 390 -8.73 -2.42 9.20
CA LYS A 390 -8.91 -3.74 8.54
C LYS A 390 -7.61 -4.38 8.04
N GLY A 391 -6.50 -3.64 7.98
CA GLY A 391 -5.20 -4.16 7.53
C GLY A 391 -4.47 -5.06 8.55
N ALA A 392 -4.96 -5.18 9.79
CA ALA A 392 -4.25 -5.81 10.91
C ALA A 392 -4.48 -7.33 11.08
N GLY A 393 -5.35 -7.96 10.29
CA GLY A 393 -5.78 -9.35 10.53
C GLY A 393 -4.93 -10.45 9.87
N GLY A 394 -4.17 -10.13 8.82
CA GLY A 394 -3.41 -11.11 8.03
C GLY A 394 -1.91 -11.10 8.31
N ALA A 395 -1.22 -12.19 7.96
CA ALA A 395 0.25 -12.33 7.98
C ALA A 395 0.79 -12.52 6.54
N PRO A 396 0.58 -11.52 5.66
CA PRO A 396 0.86 -11.66 4.24
C PRO A 396 2.34 -11.79 3.96
N VAL A 397 2.72 -12.44 2.86
CA VAL A 397 4.11 -12.57 2.34
C VAL A 397 4.51 -11.41 1.42
N ALA A 398 3.54 -10.59 1.03
CA ALA A 398 3.72 -9.36 0.29
C ALA A 398 2.61 -8.38 0.69
N TYR A 399 2.98 -7.13 0.97
CA TYR A 399 2.04 -6.09 1.36
C TYR A 399 2.32 -4.82 0.56
N ILE A 400 1.31 -4.30 -0.12
CA ILE A 400 1.36 -3.01 -0.83
C ILE A 400 0.32 -2.07 -0.24
N TYR A 401 0.72 -0.83 0.02
CA TYR A 401 -0.18 0.28 0.28
C TYR A 401 0.00 1.29 -0.85
N ASP A 402 -0.99 1.35 -1.74
CA ASP A 402 -0.99 2.24 -2.89
C ASP A 402 -1.56 3.62 -2.52
N GLU A 403 -0.96 4.67 -3.08
CA GLU A 403 -1.31 6.08 -2.82
C GLU A 403 -1.31 6.43 -1.32
N SER A 404 -0.28 5.99 -0.59
CA SER A 404 -0.09 6.24 0.85
C SER A 404 -0.02 7.72 1.23
N GLY A 405 0.12 8.63 0.26
CA GLY A 405 0.00 10.07 0.48
C GLY A 405 -1.42 10.57 0.71
N LYS A 406 -2.46 9.79 0.37
CA LYS A 406 -3.88 10.23 0.39
C LYS A 406 -4.67 9.82 1.64
N SER A 407 -4.13 8.93 2.46
CA SER A 407 -4.83 8.44 3.66
C SER A 407 -3.87 8.13 4.79
N ASP A 408 -4.25 8.50 6.02
CA ASP A 408 -3.48 8.17 7.22
C ASP A 408 -3.34 6.65 7.38
N PHE A 409 -2.12 6.20 7.70
CA PHE A 409 -1.76 4.78 7.67
C PHE A 409 -0.90 4.33 8.86
N ILE A 410 -0.29 5.21 9.65
CA ILE A 410 0.64 4.84 10.73
C ILE A 410 -0.04 3.96 11.77
N SER A 411 -1.28 4.27 12.15
CA SER A 411 -2.06 3.46 13.10
C SER A 411 -2.28 2.04 12.56
N ALA A 412 -2.72 1.92 11.30
CA ALA A 412 -2.95 0.64 10.62
C ALA A 412 -1.65 -0.15 10.45
N TYR A 413 -0.59 0.54 10.03
CA TYR A 413 0.74 -0.01 9.84
C TYR A 413 1.30 -0.52 11.16
N ASN A 414 1.25 0.24 12.25
CA ASN A 414 1.74 -0.20 13.56
C ASN A 414 1.00 -1.44 14.08
N ALA A 415 -0.30 -1.57 13.79
CA ALA A 415 -1.05 -2.79 14.10
C ALA A 415 -0.60 -3.98 13.24
N ALA A 416 -0.43 -3.79 11.93
CA ALA A 416 0.00 -4.84 11.00
C ALA A 416 1.49 -5.19 11.11
N LYS A 417 2.31 -4.29 11.65
CA LYS A 417 3.77 -4.41 11.76
C LYS A 417 4.23 -5.68 12.45
N TYR A 418 3.45 -6.17 13.42
CA TYR A 418 3.73 -7.42 14.11
C TYR A 418 3.53 -8.66 13.23
N SER A 419 2.62 -8.62 12.25
CA SER A 419 2.40 -9.74 11.33
C SER A 419 3.44 -9.82 10.20
N PHE A 420 4.17 -8.73 9.95
CA PHE A 420 5.29 -8.68 9.02
C PHE A 420 6.60 -9.23 9.61
N LYS A 421 6.70 -9.32 10.94
CA LYS A 421 7.91 -9.71 11.68
C LYS A 421 7.83 -11.15 12.20
N THR A 422 8.98 -11.78 12.32
CA THR A 422 9.19 -13.09 12.96
C THR A 422 10.38 -12.99 13.92
N PRO A 423 10.64 -14.01 14.77
CA PRO A 423 11.86 -14.05 15.58
C PRO A 423 13.17 -13.98 14.77
N TYR A 424 13.12 -14.22 13.45
CA TYR A 424 14.29 -14.24 12.56
C TYR A 424 14.40 -12.99 11.65
N GLY A 425 13.57 -11.97 11.89
CA GLY A 425 13.54 -10.75 11.09
C GLY A 425 12.22 -10.56 10.34
N TRP A 426 12.22 -9.72 9.31
CA TRP A 426 11.01 -9.38 8.56
C TRP A 426 10.70 -10.49 7.56
N LYS A 427 9.56 -11.15 7.74
CA LYS A 427 9.02 -12.11 6.77
C LYS A 427 8.54 -11.40 5.50
N THR A 428 8.05 -10.17 5.66
CA THR A 428 7.44 -9.38 4.59
C THR A 428 7.93 -7.97 4.70
N ILE A 429 8.43 -7.43 3.60
CA ILE A 429 8.80 -6.02 3.49
C ILE A 429 7.58 -5.27 2.93
N PRO A 430 6.89 -4.45 3.73
CA PRO A 430 5.76 -3.66 3.27
C PRO A 430 6.25 -2.57 2.32
N ILE A 431 5.52 -2.36 1.24
CA ILE A 431 5.83 -1.36 0.23
C ILE A 431 4.70 -0.34 0.22
N PHE A 432 5.02 0.88 0.63
CA PHE A 432 4.17 2.04 0.55
C PHE A 432 4.59 2.84 -0.67
N THR A 433 3.63 3.30 -1.45
CA THR A 433 3.91 4.11 -2.63
C THR A 433 2.98 5.31 -2.70
N GLY A 434 3.44 6.41 -3.25
CA GLY A 434 2.58 7.58 -3.45
C GLY A 434 3.09 8.49 -4.54
N THR A 435 2.19 9.34 -5.03
CA THR A 435 2.53 10.42 -5.94
C THR A 435 1.95 11.72 -5.43
N GLY A 436 2.54 12.84 -5.86
CA GLY A 436 1.95 14.15 -5.59
C GLY A 436 0.53 14.26 -6.17
N ALA A 437 -0.36 14.87 -5.40
CA ALA A 437 -1.76 15.11 -5.75
C ALA A 437 -2.09 16.62 -5.71
N ASN A 438 -3.30 17.00 -6.15
CA ASN A 438 -3.83 18.34 -5.89
C ASN A 438 -4.28 18.52 -4.42
N GLU A 439 -4.32 17.42 -3.68
CA GLU A 439 -4.59 17.41 -2.25
C GLU A 439 -3.26 17.28 -1.53
N ASP A 440 -3.15 17.92 -0.38
CA ASP A 440 -1.98 17.80 0.46
C ASP A 440 -1.78 16.35 0.90
N ILE A 441 -0.52 15.95 1.02
CA ILE A 441 -0.20 14.66 1.61
C ILE A 441 -0.69 14.61 3.06
N THR A 442 -1.04 13.42 3.53
CA THR A 442 -1.48 13.26 4.92
C THR A 442 -0.37 13.51 5.92
N LYS A 443 -0.75 13.86 7.16
CA LYS A 443 0.19 14.06 8.28
C LYS A 443 1.07 12.82 8.49
N ASP A 444 0.49 11.63 8.37
CA ASP A 444 1.22 10.37 8.49
C ASP A 444 2.27 10.21 7.38
N ALA A 445 1.91 10.50 6.13
CA ALA A 445 2.84 10.42 5.01
C ALA A 445 3.99 11.43 5.17
N GLU A 446 3.69 12.68 5.53
CA GLU A 446 4.68 13.73 5.77
C GLU A 446 5.68 13.34 6.87
N ARG A 447 5.19 12.76 7.98
CA ARG A 447 6.04 12.31 9.10
C ARG A 447 6.97 11.17 8.70
N VAL A 448 6.44 10.14 8.03
CA VAL A 448 7.25 8.97 7.62
C VAL A 448 8.23 9.37 6.51
N LEU A 449 7.85 10.24 5.59
CA LEU A 449 8.76 10.72 4.57
C LEU A 449 9.90 11.53 5.19
N ASN A 450 9.65 12.44 6.13
CA ASN A 450 10.70 13.25 6.74
C ASN A 450 11.61 12.48 7.71
N ASP A 451 11.08 11.48 8.42
CA ASP A 451 11.87 10.66 9.35
C ASP A 451 11.49 9.17 9.26
N PRO A 452 11.89 8.47 8.18
CA PRO A 452 11.47 7.09 7.94
C PRO A 452 11.96 6.14 9.03
N GLU A 453 13.16 6.37 9.56
CA GLU A 453 13.77 5.50 10.57
C GLU A 453 12.94 5.44 11.85
N LEU A 454 12.33 6.56 12.26
CA LEU A 454 11.45 6.64 13.43
C LEU A 454 10.27 5.65 13.36
N PHE A 455 9.84 5.30 12.15
CA PHE A 455 8.68 4.43 11.91
C PHE A 455 9.09 3.02 11.44
N ASP A 456 10.35 2.62 11.55
CA ASP A 456 10.93 1.42 10.93
C ASP A 456 10.70 1.40 9.40
N PHE A 457 10.92 2.52 8.71
CA PHE A 457 11.06 2.55 7.25
C PHE A 457 12.53 2.70 6.87
N LEU A 458 12.89 2.18 5.70
CA LEU A 458 14.23 2.33 5.15
C LEU A 458 14.44 3.78 4.69
N PRO A 459 15.53 4.43 5.13
CA PRO A 459 15.86 5.77 4.69
C PRO A 459 16.37 5.77 3.25
N MET A 460 16.25 6.92 2.61
CA MET A 460 16.73 7.20 1.26
C MET A 460 18.20 6.78 1.07
N ASP A 461 18.45 6.08 -0.04
CA ASP A 461 19.80 5.84 -0.55
C ASP A 461 20.10 6.82 -1.68
N TRP A 462 20.72 7.93 -1.32
CA TRP A 462 21.08 8.97 -2.29
C TRP A 462 22.10 8.49 -3.31
N ASP A 463 23.02 7.60 -2.94
CA ASP A 463 24.03 7.08 -3.85
C ASP A 463 23.40 6.14 -4.88
N LEU A 464 22.37 5.38 -4.48
CA LEU A 464 21.57 4.58 -5.41
C LEU A 464 20.78 5.45 -6.41
N LEU A 465 20.08 6.49 -5.94
CA LEU A 465 19.36 7.41 -6.83
C LEU A 465 20.32 8.12 -7.79
N GLU A 466 21.44 8.63 -7.27
CA GLU A 466 22.42 9.42 -8.02
C GLU A 466 23.40 8.56 -8.84
N TYR A 467 23.26 7.23 -8.82
CA TYR A 467 24.11 6.34 -9.59
C TYR A 467 24.12 6.73 -11.08
N ARG A 468 25.27 7.20 -11.56
CA ARG A 468 25.46 7.66 -12.96
C ARG A 468 24.55 8.80 -13.40
N VAL A 469 24.03 9.59 -12.46
CA VAL A 469 23.33 10.84 -12.77
C VAL A 469 24.37 11.95 -12.98
N PRO A 470 24.32 12.71 -14.09
CA PRO A 470 25.19 13.88 -14.28
C PRO A 470 24.96 14.90 -13.16
N LYS A 471 26.03 15.47 -12.60
CA LYS A 471 25.96 16.36 -11.42
C LYS A 471 25.07 17.57 -11.67
N GLU A 472 25.11 18.11 -12.88
CA GLU A 472 24.34 19.26 -13.32
C GLU A 472 22.84 18.95 -13.52
N ALA A 473 22.44 17.67 -13.56
CA ALA A 473 21.04 17.26 -13.58
C ALA A 473 20.45 17.00 -12.19
N ILE A 474 21.29 16.98 -11.15
CA ILE A 474 20.85 16.78 -9.77
C ILE A 474 20.23 18.08 -9.27
N THR A 475 18.91 18.10 -9.22
CA THR A 475 18.11 19.25 -8.77
C THR A 475 17.78 19.22 -7.28
N TRP A 476 17.95 18.06 -6.63
CA TRP A 476 17.58 17.85 -5.25
C TRP A 476 18.76 18.05 -4.28
N LYS A 477 18.45 18.41 -3.04
CA LYS A 477 19.43 18.36 -1.93
C LYS A 477 19.21 17.12 -1.07
N ARG A 478 20.28 16.37 -0.82
CA ARG A 478 20.29 15.20 0.07
C ARG A 478 19.77 15.58 1.46
N ARG A 479 18.83 14.79 1.99
CA ARG A 479 18.26 14.93 3.34
C ARG A 479 17.69 13.60 3.83
N LYS A 480 17.21 13.55 5.07
CA LYS A 480 16.39 12.42 5.51
C LYS A 480 15.10 12.43 4.69
N PHE A 481 14.86 11.34 3.97
CA PHE A 481 13.63 11.15 3.23
C PHE A 481 13.30 9.66 3.08
N GLY A 482 12.06 9.33 2.72
CA GLY A 482 11.75 8.05 2.08
C GLY A 482 12.42 7.91 0.71
N PHE A 483 12.14 6.85 -0.04
CA PHE A 483 12.68 6.70 -1.39
C PHE A 483 12.03 7.70 -2.36
N PHE A 484 12.79 8.73 -2.73
CA PHE A 484 12.34 9.77 -3.66
C PHE A 484 12.44 9.30 -5.12
N VAL A 485 11.40 9.60 -5.92
CA VAL A 485 11.40 9.42 -7.38
C VAL A 485 11.24 10.80 -8.04
N PRO A 486 12.32 11.39 -8.57
CA PRO A 486 12.29 12.73 -9.15
C PRO A 486 11.49 12.80 -10.46
N GLY A 487 11.00 13.99 -10.79
CA GLY A 487 10.22 14.32 -11.98
C GLY A 487 10.88 13.90 -13.28
N GLN A 488 12.22 13.93 -13.31
CA GLN A 488 13.03 13.49 -14.42
C GLN A 488 12.79 12.01 -14.79
N MET A 489 12.36 11.18 -13.85
CA MET A 489 12.07 9.75 -14.05
C MET A 489 10.61 9.48 -14.48
N GLY A 490 9.79 10.52 -14.62
CA GLY A 490 8.41 10.46 -15.09
C GLY A 490 8.30 10.31 -16.62
N TYR A 491 7.07 10.07 -17.09
CA TYR A 491 6.71 10.00 -18.51
C TYR A 491 5.78 11.15 -18.87
N GLU A 492 6.35 12.34 -19.05
CA GLU A 492 5.60 13.54 -19.41
C GLU A 492 5.61 13.80 -20.92
N ASP A 493 4.55 14.43 -21.43
CA ASP A 493 4.33 14.69 -22.85
C ASP A 493 5.30 15.73 -23.44
N TYR A 494 5.86 16.59 -22.59
CA TYR A 494 6.90 17.55 -22.94
C TYR A 494 8.32 17.01 -22.77
N PHE A 495 8.50 15.77 -22.34
CA PHE A 495 9.79 15.09 -22.47
C PHE A 495 9.95 14.65 -23.93
N ALA A 496 11.15 14.91 -24.47
CA ALA A 496 11.47 14.31 -25.76
C ALA A 496 11.72 12.83 -25.49
N GLU A 497 11.22 11.97 -26.36
CA GLU A 497 11.73 10.60 -26.43
C GLU A 497 12.91 10.58 -27.38
N PRO A 498 14.15 10.60 -26.90
CA PRO A 498 15.22 10.27 -27.79
C PRO A 498 15.40 8.74 -27.69
N ASP A 499 15.22 8.04 -28.81
CA ASP A 499 15.71 6.67 -28.97
C ASP A 499 17.21 6.56 -28.62
N SER A 500 17.93 7.70 -28.51
CA SER A 500 19.31 7.81 -28.02
C SER A 500 19.52 7.49 -26.53
N CYS A 501 18.46 7.34 -25.72
CA CYS A 501 18.57 6.93 -24.31
C CYS A 501 18.49 5.41 -24.10
N LYS A 502 18.23 4.65 -25.16
CA LYS A 502 18.32 3.19 -25.14
C LYS A 502 19.78 2.78 -25.23
N MET A 503 20.20 1.86 -24.37
CA MET A 503 21.55 1.31 -24.39
C MET A 503 21.56 -0.14 -23.90
N PRO A 504 22.61 -0.91 -24.21
CA PRO A 504 22.84 -2.20 -23.58
C PRO A 504 22.94 -2.06 -22.06
N PHE A 505 22.30 -2.94 -21.29
CA PHE A 505 22.30 -2.87 -19.83
C PHE A 505 23.70 -3.03 -19.21
N SER A 506 24.56 -3.84 -19.84
CA SER A 506 26.00 -3.96 -19.54
C SER A 506 26.71 -2.59 -19.51
N LYS A 507 26.42 -1.72 -20.48
CA LYS A 507 27.01 -0.38 -20.60
C LYS A 507 26.57 0.52 -19.45
N PHE A 508 25.30 0.44 -19.05
CA PHE A 508 24.78 1.16 -17.87
C PHE A 508 25.45 0.67 -16.58
N LEU A 509 25.60 -0.64 -16.41
CA LEU A 509 26.23 -1.24 -15.23
C LEU A 509 27.76 -1.13 -15.20
N ASN A 510 28.41 -0.79 -16.32
CA ASN A 510 29.86 -0.84 -16.49
C ASN A 510 30.47 -2.23 -16.39
N ILE A 511 29.74 -3.25 -16.83
CA ILE A 511 30.18 -4.65 -16.75
C ILE A 511 30.44 -5.14 -18.15
N ASP A 512 31.61 -5.74 -18.39
CA ASP A 512 31.89 -6.43 -19.64
C ASP A 512 31.13 -7.76 -19.66
N SER A 513 30.01 -7.78 -20.38
CA SER A 513 29.10 -8.93 -20.43
C SER A 513 28.37 -8.98 -21.76
N SER A 514 28.56 -10.05 -22.51
CA SER A 514 27.84 -10.29 -23.76
C SER A 514 26.37 -10.64 -23.53
N VAL A 515 26.03 -11.24 -22.38
CA VAL A 515 24.66 -11.63 -22.03
C VAL A 515 23.85 -10.41 -21.58
N LEU A 516 24.37 -9.57 -20.67
CA LEU A 516 23.71 -8.33 -20.25
C LEU A 516 23.63 -7.31 -21.39
N SER A 517 24.52 -7.39 -22.38
CA SER A 517 24.47 -6.51 -23.55
C SER A 517 23.24 -6.76 -24.44
N LYS A 518 22.60 -7.93 -24.33
CA LYS A 518 21.35 -8.24 -25.05
C LYS A 518 20.13 -7.54 -24.43
N VAL A 519 20.21 -7.18 -23.16
CA VAL A 519 19.11 -6.53 -22.43
C VAL A 519 19.11 -5.05 -22.79
N GLU A 520 18.06 -4.59 -23.46
CA GLU A 520 17.85 -3.16 -23.73
C GLU A 520 17.46 -2.44 -22.43
N PHE A 521 18.21 -1.40 -22.08
CA PHE A 521 17.99 -0.55 -20.92
C PHE A 521 17.61 0.86 -21.35
N TRP A 522 16.53 1.39 -20.77
CA TRP A 522 16.03 2.74 -21.06
C TRP A 522 16.47 3.67 -19.93
N GLU A 523 17.54 4.41 -20.16
CA GLU A 523 18.05 5.40 -19.20
C GLU A 523 17.20 6.68 -19.22
N THR A 524 17.16 7.38 -18.09
CA THR A 524 16.52 8.68 -17.98
C THR A 524 17.37 9.75 -18.70
N PRO A 525 16.80 10.55 -19.61
CA PRO A 525 17.49 11.69 -20.22
C PRO A 525 17.60 12.86 -19.23
N TRP A 526 18.42 12.69 -18.18
CA TRP A 526 18.49 13.55 -17.00
C TRP A 526 18.58 15.06 -17.30
N ILE A 527 19.51 15.46 -18.18
CA ILE A 527 19.74 16.87 -18.54
C ILE A 527 18.54 17.44 -19.31
N HIS A 528 18.07 16.71 -20.32
CA HIS A 528 16.95 17.14 -21.15
C HIS A 528 15.68 17.28 -20.31
N ASN A 529 15.37 16.27 -19.49
CA ASN A 529 14.17 16.28 -18.64
C ASN A 529 14.25 17.40 -17.59
N THR A 530 15.42 17.62 -16.98
CA THR A 530 15.62 18.74 -16.06
C THR A 530 15.31 20.08 -16.74
N ASN A 531 15.90 20.33 -17.91
CA ASN A 531 15.65 21.56 -18.67
C ASN A 531 14.18 21.70 -19.10
N ALA A 532 13.53 20.61 -19.47
CA ALA A 532 12.12 20.59 -19.85
C ALA A 532 11.22 20.94 -18.66
N ILE A 533 11.44 20.35 -17.49
CA ILE A 533 10.67 20.67 -16.27
C ILE A 533 10.85 22.13 -15.88
N LEU A 534 12.09 22.64 -15.87
CA LEU A 534 12.37 24.04 -15.53
C LEU A 534 11.70 25.00 -16.53
N LYS A 535 11.63 24.65 -17.81
CA LYS A 535 10.92 25.42 -18.83
C LYS A 535 9.42 25.46 -18.55
N GLU A 536 8.79 24.33 -18.20
CA GLU A 536 7.37 24.29 -17.85
C GLU A 536 7.10 25.09 -16.57
N ARG A 537 7.91 24.92 -15.52
CA ARG A 537 7.82 25.72 -14.28
C ARG A 537 7.89 27.22 -14.56
N LYS A 538 8.76 27.66 -15.47
CA LYS A 538 8.87 29.07 -15.86
C LYS A 538 7.64 29.61 -16.60
N LYS A 539 6.93 28.77 -17.36
CA LYS A 539 5.69 29.20 -18.05
C LYS A 539 4.57 29.54 -17.07
N VAL A 540 4.43 28.71 -16.03
CA VAL A 540 3.39 28.85 -15.00
C VAL A 540 3.84 29.65 -13.79
N GLU A 541 5.07 30.16 -13.75
CA GLU A 541 5.66 30.89 -12.60
C GLU A 541 4.79 32.05 -12.09
N LYS A 542 4.03 32.70 -12.99
CA LYS A 542 3.13 33.80 -12.63
C LYS A 542 1.82 33.32 -11.99
N ASP A 543 1.38 32.10 -12.28
CA ASP A 543 0.23 31.48 -11.65
C ASP A 543 0.71 30.58 -10.50
N ARG A 544 0.63 31.12 -9.28
CA ARG A 544 1.12 30.42 -8.09
C ARG A 544 0.46 29.05 -7.89
N THR A 545 -0.81 28.89 -8.27
CA THR A 545 -1.54 27.64 -8.11
C THR A 545 -1.05 26.60 -9.12
N GLU A 546 -0.99 26.96 -10.40
CA GLU A 546 -0.47 26.04 -11.43
C GLU A 546 1.01 25.69 -11.19
N TYR A 547 1.82 26.65 -10.74
CA TYR A 547 3.21 26.40 -10.37
C TYR A 547 3.33 25.39 -9.23
N GLN A 548 2.53 25.56 -8.16
CA GLN A 548 2.53 24.63 -7.03
C GLN A 548 2.05 23.24 -7.45
N SER A 549 0.94 23.12 -8.19
CA SER A 549 0.47 21.84 -8.73
C SER A 549 1.54 21.15 -9.58
N LEU A 550 2.24 21.89 -10.45
CA LEU A 550 3.31 21.34 -11.27
C LEU A 550 4.48 20.84 -10.42
N CYS A 551 4.86 21.57 -9.37
CA CYS A 551 5.92 21.13 -8.47
C CYS A 551 5.53 19.83 -7.75
N VAL A 552 4.31 19.73 -7.24
CA VAL A 552 3.83 18.53 -6.55
C VAL A 552 3.71 17.34 -7.50
N PHE A 553 3.20 17.55 -8.73
CA PHE A 553 3.04 16.47 -9.72
C PHE A 553 4.35 16.00 -10.34
N VAL A 554 5.30 16.91 -10.52
CA VAL A 554 6.61 16.67 -11.14
C VAL A 554 7.70 17.25 -10.22
N PRO A 555 7.91 16.63 -9.04
CA PRO A 555 8.82 17.11 -8.01
C PRO A 555 10.26 16.89 -8.43
N ILE A 556 11.09 17.92 -8.36
CA ILE A 556 12.53 17.83 -8.68
C ILE A 556 13.40 17.86 -7.41
N ASP A 557 12.77 18.12 -6.26
CA ASP A 557 13.35 18.05 -4.93
C ASP A 557 12.33 17.42 -3.95
N PRO A 558 12.75 16.65 -2.93
CA PRO A 558 11.83 16.10 -1.93
C PRO A 558 10.90 17.12 -1.27
N GLU A 559 11.33 18.37 -1.10
CA GLU A 559 10.46 19.45 -0.58
C GLU A 559 9.25 19.68 -1.47
N ASP A 560 9.37 19.50 -2.79
CA ASP A 560 8.24 19.65 -3.70
C ASP A 560 7.13 18.63 -3.40
N CYS A 561 7.47 17.45 -2.86
CA CYS A 561 6.50 16.44 -2.45
C CYS A 561 5.75 16.81 -1.16
N LEU A 562 6.35 17.67 -0.33
CA LEU A 562 5.81 18.09 0.97
C LEU A 562 5.07 19.44 0.87
N MET A 563 5.20 20.12 -0.26
CA MET A 563 4.47 21.36 -0.53
C MET A 563 2.95 21.11 -0.50
N SER A 564 2.23 22.05 0.12
CA SER A 564 0.78 22.10 -0.01
C SER A 564 0.41 22.43 -1.45
N ALA A 565 -0.53 21.66 -2.00
CA ALA A 565 -1.13 21.91 -3.31
C ALA A 565 -2.13 23.08 -3.25
N SER A 566 -2.62 23.44 -2.05
CA SER A 566 -3.40 24.65 -1.82
C SER A 566 -2.50 25.88 -1.61
N THR A 567 -2.88 27.01 -2.21
CA THR A 567 -2.15 28.27 -2.03
C THR A 567 -2.39 28.81 -0.63
N ASN A 568 -1.33 28.94 0.18
CA ASN A 568 -1.41 29.69 1.43
C ASN A 568 -1.81 31.15 1.10
N PRO A 569 -2.98 31.64 1.57
CA PRO A 569 -3.53 32.93 1.19
C PRO A 569 -2.77 34.12 1.81
N PHE A 570 -1.91 33.87 2.80
CA PHE A 570 -1.14 34.88 3.52
C PHE A 570 0.17 35.28 2.80
N PRO A 571 0.69 36.50 3.08
CA PRO A 571 2.02 36.94 2.65
C PRO A 571 3.14 36.23 3.44
N THR A 572 3.36 34.95 3.14
CA THR A 572 4.29 34.06 3.87
C THR A 572 5.75 34.54 3.88
N ARG A 573 6.23 35.18 2.80
CA ARG A 573 7.61 35.66 2.69
C ARG A 573 7.87 36.80 3.66
N GLU A 574 6.94 37.74 3.74
CA GLU A 574 7.00 38.89 4.64
C GLU A 574 6.81 38.45 6.10
N ALA A 575 5.93 37.46 6.35
CA ALA A 575 5.81 36.82 7.65
C ALA A 575 7.13 36.18 8.13
N GLN A 576 7.84 35.46 7.25
CA GLN A 576 9.14 34.86 7.56
C GLN A 576 10.20 35.92 7.89
N LYS A 577 10.25 37.02 7.12
CA LYS A 577 11.17 38.14 7.39
C LYS A 577 10.87 38.79 8.74
N GLN A 578 9.60 39.06 9.03
CA GLN A 578 9.19 39.67 10.28
C GLN A 578 9.49 38.76 11.48
N LYS A 579 9.21 37.46 11.37
CA LYS A 579 9.56 36.48 12.41
C LYS A 579 11.07 36.46 12.67
N ALA A 580 11.89 36.41 11.62
CA ALA A 580 13.34 36.43 11.74
C ALA A 580 13.85 37.73 12.42
N LYS A 581 13.25 38.88 12.08
CA LYS A 581 13.55 40.16 12.71
C LYS A 581 13.24 40.16 14.21
N LEU A 582 12.05 39.70 14.61
CA LEU A 582 11.65 39.66 16.02
C LEU A 582 12.53 38.72 16.87
N ILE A 583 12.97 37.61 16.29
CA ILE A 583 13.91 36.69 16.96
C ILE A 583 15.29 37.36 17.12
N ALA A 584 15.76 38.08 16.10
CA ALA A 584 17.04 38.79 16.16
C ALA A 584 17.02 39.96 17.16
N ASP A 585 15.90 40.68 17.25
CA ASP A 585 15.71 41.80 18.18
C ASP A 585 15.42 41.33 19.63
N GLY A 586 15.13 40.05 19.82
CA GLY A 586 14.72 39.47 21.10
C GLY A 586 15.33 38.09 21.35
N ASN A 587 14.48 37.07 21.56
CA ASN A 587 14.93 35.68 21.72
C ASN A 587 14.15 34.70 20.83
N GLU A 588 14.65 33.47 20.73
CA GLU A 588 14.12 32.44 19.83
C GLU A 588 12.69 31.99 20.17
N ASP A 589 12.34 31.96 21.45
CA ASP A 589 11.05 31.43 21.92
C ASP A 589 9.95 32.50 22.04
N LEU A 590 10.31 33.78 22.21
CA LEU A 590 9.36 34.86 22.49
C LEU A 590 9.44 36.02 21.48
N GLY A 591 10.48 36.07 20.66
CA GLY A 591 10.83 37.27 19.92
C GLY A 591 11.00 38.45 20.87
N THR A 592 10.32 39.55 20.60
CA THR A 592 10.31 40.76 21.44
C THR A 592 9.19 40.78 22.49
N ALA A 593 8.46 39.68 22.67
CA ALA A 593 7.34 39.62 23.61
C ALA A 593 7.82 39.62 25.07
N ILE A 594 7.06 40.26 25.96
CA ILE A 594 7.30 40.23 27.40
C ILE A 594 6.32 39.21 28.02
N PRO A 595 6.80 38.09 28.58
CA PRO A 595 5.93 37.12 29.22
C PRO A 595 5.50 37.63 30.61
N ILE A 596 4.20 37.62 30.89
CA ILE A 596 3.61 38.15 32.13
C ILE A 596 2.60 37.18 32.73
N GLU A 597 2.39 37.32 34.04
CA GLU A 597 1.25 36.75 34.76
C GLU A 597 0.45 37.87 35.42
N LEU A 598 -0.86 37.68 35.55
CA LEU A 598 -1.76 38.68 36.11
C LEU A 598 -2.34 38.20 37.43
N GLU A 599 -2.49 39.14 38.37
CA GLU A 599 -3.24 38.95 39.59
C GLU A 599 -4.07 40.20 39.94
N ARG A 600 -5.08 40.02 40.79
CA ARG A 600 -5.80 41.18 41.34
C ARG A 600 -4.92 41.84 42.38
N ASP A 601 -4.93 43.16 42.41
CA ASP A 601 -4.24 43.91 43.44
C ASP A 601 -4.88 43.62 44.81
N GLU A 602 -4.05 43.41 45.82
CA GLU A 602 -4.49 43.09 47.20
C GLU A 602 -5.03 44.34 47.91
N GLU A 603 -4.52 45.53 47.56
CA GLU A 603 -4.95 46.82 48.13
C GLU A 603 -6.14 47.42 47.38
N ASP A 604 -6.23 47.21 46.06
CA ASP A 604 -7.34 47.66 45.21
C ASP A 604 -7.86 46.55 44.30
N PRO A 605 -8.84 45.74 44.75
CA PRO A 605 -9.38 44.62 43.96
C PRO A 605 -9.98 45.00 42.60
N SER A 606 -10.18 46.31 42.33
CA SER A 606 -10.62 46.85 41.04
C SER A 606 -9.50 46.98 40.01
N LYS A 607 -8.24 46.83 40.44
CA LYS A 607 -7.03 46.87 39.60
C LYS A 607 -6.43 45.49 39.39
N ILE A 608 -5.85 45.31 38.19
CA ILE A 608 -5.06 44.14 37.82
C ILE A 608 -3.61 44.58 37.78
N LYS A 609 -2.72 43.83 38.43
CA LYS A 609 -1.27 44.06 38.41
C LYS A 609 -0.53 42.89 37.78
N ILE A 610 0.65 43.18 37.24
CA ILE A 610 1.59 42.16 36.79
C ILE A 610 2.20 41.50 38.03
N LYS A 611 2.11 40.17 38.10
CA LYS A 611 2.74 39.35 39.14
C LYS A 611 4.19 39.06 38.76
N ASP A 612 5.06 38.90 39.75
CA ASP A 612 6.42 38.38 39.54
C ASP A 612 6.39 37.08 38.73
N PHE A 613 7.09 37.08 37.60
CA PHE A 613 7.05 36.02 36.61
C PHE A 613 7.75 34.75 37.11
N SER A 614 7.07 33.60 37.03
CA SER A 614 7.70 32.31 37.27
C SER A 614 8.47 31.85 36.04
N SER A 615 9.80 31.75 36.14
CA SER A 615 10.71 31.28 35.08
C SER A 615 10.49 29.84 34.61
N SER A 616 9.53 29.11 35.22
CA SER A 616 9.20 27.72 34.90
C SER A 616 8.14 27.55 33.80
N LYS A 617 7.45 28.60 33.36
CA LYS A 617 6.39 28.49 32.35
C LYS A 617 6.95 28.46 30.94
N GLN A 618 6.47 27.52 30.13
CA GLN A 618 6.86 27.36 28.73
C GLN A 618 5.79 27.96 27.82
N VAL A 619 6.20 28.52 26.69
CA VAL A 619 5.26 29.00 25.67
C VAL A 619 4.88 27.87 24.74
N ALA A 620 3.59 27.77 24.40
CA ALA A 620 3.09 26.78 23.47
C ALA A 620 3.59 27.07 22.04
N THR A 621 4.45 26.21 21.50
CA THR A 621 4.95 26.34 20.12
C THR A 621 3.96 25.83 19.08
N TYR A 622 4.17 26.20 17.80
CA TYR A 622 3.40 25.69 16.66
C TYR A 622 4.27 24.86 15.70
N PRO A 623 3.84 23.65 15.27
CA PRO A 623 2.62 22.94 15.68
C PRO A 623 2.70 22.45 17.13
N TYR A 624 1.56 22.46 17.83
CA TYR A 624 1.47 21.90 19.18
C TYR A 624 1.31 20.39 19.13
N SER A 625 2.13 19.64 19.88
CA SER A 625 2.16 18.17 19.85
C SER A 625 1.07 17.50 20.69
N GLY A 626 0.25 18.30 21.38
CA GLY A 626 -0.72 17.83 22.38
C GLY A 626 -0.12 17.67 23.79
N GLY A 627 -0.98 17.63 24.80
CA GLY A 627 -0.58 17.63 26.21
C GLY A 627 -1.21 18.77 27.02
N PHE A 628 -0.98 18.80 28.33
CA PHE A 628 -1.25 19.97 29.16
C PHE A 628 -0.06 20.93 29.13
N ILE A 629 -0.35 22.23 29.03
CA ILE A 629 0.66 23.30 29.10
C ILE A 629 0.07 24.52 29.80
N ASP A 630 0.80 25.08 30.77
CA ASP A 630 0.46 26.34 31.46
C ASP A 630 1.37 27.45 30.95
N SER A 631 0.94 28.10 29.87
CA SER A 631 1.69 29.17 29.20
C SER A 631 1.47 30.54 29.88
N PRO A 632 2.45 31.45 29.78
CA PRO A 632 2.26 32.84 30.20
C PRO A 632 1.46 33.66 29.18
N ILE A 633 1.01 34.85 29.60
CA ILE A 633 0.46 35.85 28.69
C ILE A 633 1.64 36.55 28.02
N LEU A 634 1.59 36.73 26.70
CA LEU A 634 2.59 37.46 25.93
C LEU A 634 2.11 38.90 25.73
N LEU A 635 2.91 39.87 26.17
CA LEU A 635 2.64 41.30 26.06
C LEU A 635 3.52 41.93 24.96
N PHE A 636 2.92 42.75 24.09
CA PHE A 636 3.59 43.36 22.92
C PHE A 636 3.58 44.89 22.91
N GLY A 637 3.06 45.50 23.97
CA GLY A 637 2.99 46.95 24.20
C GLY A 637 2.98 47.26 25.69
N GLU A 638 2.64 48.50 26.06
CA GLU A 638 2.54 48.89 27.47
C GLU A 638 1.32 48.27 28.14
N PHE A 639 1.50 47.78 29.37
CA PHE A 639 0.40 47.31 30.20
C PHE A 639 -0.40 48.53 30.72
N PRO A 640 -1.74 48.51 30.70
CA PRO A 640 -2.52 49.69 31.06
C PRO A 640 -2.44 50.00 32.58
N ASP A 641 -1.88 51.15 32.93
CA ASP A 641 -1.84 51.65 34.33
C ASP A 641 -3.24 51.96 34.90
N LYS A 642 -4.16 52.36 34.02
CA LYS A 642 -5.55 52.67 34.34
C LYS A 642 -6.46 51.93 33.38
N LYS A 643 -7.63 51.54 33.88
CA LYS A 643 -8.64 50.84 33.09
C LYS A 643 -8.97 51.63 31.80
N PRO A 644 -8.73 51.06 30.61
CA PRO A 644 -8.94 51.77 29.36
C PRO A 644 -10.41 52.13 29.10
N PRO A 645 -10.71 53.16 28.28
CA PRO A 645 -12.07 53.46 27.85
C PRO A 645 -12.73 52.27 27.15
N MET A 646 -14.04 52.12 27.34
CA MET A 646 -14.82 51.08 26.66
C MET A 646 -14.69 51.20 25.14
N TYR A 647 -14.63 50.05 24.46
CA TYR A 647 -14.45 49.92 23.01
C TYR A 647 -13.08 50.34 22.46
N MET A 648 -12.08 50.63 23.32
CA MET A 648 -10.69 50.81 22.88
C MET A 648 -10.06 49.46 22.51
N TYR A 649 -10.30 48.43 23.32
CA TYR A 649 -9.81 47.08 23.11
C TYR A 649 -10.96 46.10 22.89
N VAL A 650 -10.71 45.11 22.03
CA VAL A 650 -11.57 43.95 21.83
C VAL A 650 -10.74 42.68 21.92
N ALA A 651 -11.39 41.57 22.23
CA ALA A 651 -10.74 40.29 22.32
C ALA A 651 -11.46 39.25 21.47
N GLY A 652 -10.71 38.26 20.98
CA GLY A 652 -11.26 37.06 20.36
C GLY A 652 -10.71 35.83 21.08
N LEU A 653 -11.55 34.80 21.19
CA LEU A 653 -11.23 33.57 21.91
C LEU A 653 -11.56 32.36 21.04
N ASP A 654 -10.57 31.49 20.88
CA ASP A 654 -10.70 30.11 20.41
C ASP A 654 -10.46 29.19 21.60
N ASP A 655 -11.46 28.39 21.98
CA ASP A 655 -11.42 27.52 23.16
C ASP A 655 -11.38 26.04 22.73
N TYR A 656 -10.84 25.15 23.55
CA TYR A 656 -10.72 23.72 23.22
C TYR A 656 -11.75 22.87 23.96
N LYS A 657 -12.17 21.77 23.32
CA LYS A 657 -13.10 20.78 23.89
C LYS A 657 -12.48 20.04 25.09
N HIS A 658 -13.32 19.76 26.10
CA HIS A 658 -13.01 19.19 27.43
C HIS A 658 -11.80 18.24 27.54
N GLU A 659 -11.15 18.30 28.71
CA GLU A 659 -9.95 17.61 29.22
C GLU A 659 -9.69 16.18 28.68
N GLN A 660 -9.12 16.06 27.48
CA GLN A 660 -8.35 14.90 27.06
C GLN A 660 -6.86 15.27 27.09
N SER A 661 -6.03 14.45 27.74
CA SER A 661 -4.59 14.71 27.91
C SER A 661 -3.83 14.79 26.59
N ASP A 662 -4.33 14.12 25.54
CA ASP A 662 -3.58 13.91 24.30
C ASP A 662 -4.00 14.86 23.15
N GLY A 663 -4.90 15.83 23.42
CA GLY A 663 -5.43 16.74 22.39
C GLY A 663 -4.43 17.82 21.98
N ASP A 664 -4.39 18.16 20.69
CA ASP A 664 -3.44 19.08 20.04
C ASP A 664 -3.95 20.53 19.85
N SER A 665 -5.14 20.88 20.37
CA SER A 665 -5.69 22.25 20.38
C SER A 665 -5.37 23.03 21.65
N LEU A 666 -5.18 24.35 21.53
CA LEU A 666 -4.88 25.26 22.63
C LEU A 666 -6.05 26.24 22.87
N GLY A 667 -6.19 26.71 24.10
CA GLY A 667 -7.09 27.82 24.40
C GLY A 667 -6.37 29.11 24.09
N SER A 668 -6.80 29.83 23.05
CA SER A 668 -6.13 31.03 22.54
C SER A 668 -7.00 32.27 22.66
N VAL A 669 -6.50 33.31 23.34
CA VAL A 669 -7.12 34.64 23.39
C VAL A 669 -6.18 35.70 22.86
N THR A 670 -6.72 36.60 22.02
CA THR A 670 -5.99 37.75 21.45
C THR A 670 -6.66 39.05 21.85
N ILE A 671 -5.90 40.01 22.39
CA ILE A 671 -6.35 41.39 22.67
C ILE A 671 -5.88 42.32 21.55
N TYR A 672 -6.85 42.95 20.89
CA TYR A 672 -6.64 43.85 19.75
C TYR A 672 -6.98 45.30 20.12
N ASN A 673 -6.06 46.21 19.87
CA ASN A 673 -6.24 47.65 20.02
C ASN A 673 -6.87 48.23 18.77
N ARG A 674 -8.10 48.73 18.89
CA ARG A 674 -8.86 49.29 17.75
C ARG A 674 -8.34 50.66 17.28
N VAL A 675 -7.57 51.35 18.12
CA VAL A 675 -7.01 52.68 17.82
C VAL A 675 -5.71 52.56 17.03
N THR A 676 -4.77 51.75 17.51
CA THR A 676 -3.49 51.55 16.82
C THR A 676 -3.58 50.49 15.72
N GLY A 677 -4.56 49.58 15.81
CA GLY A 677 -4.71 48.46 14.89
C GLY A 677 -3.68 47.36 15.13
N GLU A 678 -3.22 47.19 16.36
CA GLU A 678 -2.18 46.24 16.76
C GLU A 678 -2.68 45.23 17.80
N ILE A 679 -2.05 44.05 17.80
CA ILE A 679 -2.20 43.07 18.87
C ILE A 679 -1.34 43.54 20.05
N VAL A 680 -1.95 43.65 21.24
CA VAL A 680 -1.24 44.13 22.45
C VAL A 680 -0.94 43.02 23.44
N ALA A 681 -1.74 41.96 23.46
CA ALA A 681 -1.50 40.78 24.28
C ALA A 681 -2.10 39.51 23.68
N THR A 682 -1.46 38.36 23.88
CA THR A 682 -1.99 37.03 23.52
C THR A 682 -1.77 36.04 24.66
N LEU A 683 -2.61 35.00 24.73
CA LEU A 683 -2.42 33.86 25.63
C LEU A 683 -2.87 32.61 24.88
N ALA A 684 -1.98 31.63 24.76
CA ALA A 684 -2.26 30.32 24.15
C ALA A 684 -1.82 29.22 25.12
N THR A 685 -2.78 28.53 25.76
CA THR A 685 -2.51 27.65 26.91
C THR A 685 -3.52 26.49 27.00
N ARG A 686 -3.14 25.38 27.62
CA ARG A 686 -4.00 24.21 27.90
C ARG A 686 -3.78 23.73 29.34
N PRO A 687 -4.19 24.52 30.34
CA PRO A 687 -3.90 24.23 31.74
C PRO A 687 -4.80 23.12 32.28
N ASP A 688 -4.29 22.41 33.29
CA ASP A 688 -5.05 21.48 34.12
C ASP A 688 -5.22 22.07 35.54
N PRO A 689 -6.45 22.26 36.04
CA PRO A 689 -7.74 22.08 35.37
C PRO A 689 -8.07 23.22 34.38
N HIS A 690 -8.97 22.94 33.44
CA HIS A 690 -9.39 23.87 32.38
C HIS A 690 -9.87 25.24 32.92
N GLY A 691 -10.50 25.27 34.10
CA GLY A 691 -10.98 26.51 34.73
C GLY A 691 -9.88 27.56 35.02
N LYS A 692 -8.60 27.18 35.02
CA LYS A 692 -7.46 28.13 35.10
C LYS A 692 -7.40 29.04 33.87
N LEU A 693 -7.72 28.53 32.68
CA LEU A 693 -7.77 29.31 31.43
C LEU A 693 -8.79 30.45 31.56
N HIS A 694 -10.02 30.14 31.96
CA HIS A 694 -11.08 31.15 32.10
C HIS A 694 -10.76 32.23 33.14
N LYS A 695 -10.05 31.87 34.22
CA LYS A 695 -9.56 32.84 35.21
C LYS A 695 -8.53 33.80 34.61
N GLN A 696 -7.56 33.30 33.84
CA GLN A 696 -6.57 34.15 33.17
C GLN A 696 -7.22 35.06 32.12
N ILE A 697 -8.15 34.53 31.32
CA ILE A 697 -8.94 35.32 30.35
C ILE A 697 -9.68 36.44 31.07
N HIS A 698 -10.37 36.16 32.17
CA HIS A 698 -11.10 37.19 32.91
C HIS A 698 -10.18 38.32 33.40
N LEU A 699 -9.02 38.00 33.98
CA LEU A 699 -8.07 39.03 34.44
C LEU A 699 -7.57 39.89 33.26
N LEU A 700 -7.29 39.26 32.12
CA LEU A 700 -6.83 39.96 30.92
C LEU A 700 -7.91 40.89 30.34
N LEU A 701 -9.16 40.42 30.26
CA LEU A 701 -10.30 41.24 29.80
C LEU A 701 -10.59 42.40 30.76
N ASP A 702 -10.47 42.19 32.07
CA ASP A 702 -10.70 43.23 33.09
C ASP A 702 -9.61 44.32 33.03
N ALA A 703 -8.35 43.93 32.84
CA ALA A 703 -7.20 44.83 32.69
C ALA A 703 -7.34 45.76 31.48
N TYR A 704 -7.71 45.20 30.33
CA TYR A 704 -7.86 45.97 29.08
C TYR A 704 -9.25 46.57 28.88
N ASN A 705 -10.20 46.32 29.79
CA ASN A 705 -11.61 46.64 29.62
C ASN A 705 -12.17 46.16 28.26
N ALA A 706 -11.71 44.98 27.84
CA ALA A 706 -11.97 44.42 26.52
C ALA A 706 -13.24 43.57 26.51
N ILE A 707 -13.97 43.62 25.39
CA ILE A 707 -15.10 42.74 25.12
C ILE A 707 -14.60 41.58 24.26
N CYS A 708 -14.81 40.36 24.74
CA CYS A 708 -14.43 39.13 24.07
C CYS A 708 -15.55 38.63 23.16
N PHE A 709 -15.19 38.26 21.95
CA PHE A 709 -16.05 37.59 20.99
C PHE A 709 -15.58 36.16 20.83
N PRO A 710 -16.18 35.18 21.54
CA PRO A 710 -15.76 33.79 21.47
C PRO A 710 -16.42 33.04 20.31
N GLU A 711 -15.84 31.91 19.93
CA GLU A 711 -16.56 30.86 19.20
C GLU A 711 -17.70 30.28 20.06
N ASN A 712 -18.88 30.05 19.46
CA ASN A 712 -20.08 29.64 20.20
C ASN A 712 -20.37 28.13 20.22
N GLU A 713 -19.43 27.30 19.72
CA GLU A 713 -19.44 25.84 19.90
C GLU A 713 -19.16 25.48 21.36
N ASP A 714 -18.12 26.06 21.96
CA ASP A 714 -17.60 25.72 23.29
C ASP A 714 -17.74 26.91 24.27
N MET A 715 -18.94 27.02 24.86
CA MET A 715 -19.35 28.18 25.67
C MET A 715 -19.09 28.03 27.18
N ASP A 716 -18.06 27.29 27.58
CA ASP A 716 -17.73 27.12 29.01
C ASP A 716 -17.27 28.43 29.68
N ILE A 717 -16.60 29.31 28.92
CA ILE A 717 -16.30 30.69 29.36
C ILE A 717 -17.56 31.49 29.69
N LYS A 718 -18.68 31.25 28.98
CA LYS A 718 -19.97 31.88 29.32
C LYS A 718 -20.52 31.33 30.62
N LYS A 719 -20.44 30.01 30.85
CA LYS A 719 -20.84 29.42 32.14
C LYS A 719 -20.01 30.02 33.29
N TYR A 720 -18.72 30.28 33.07
CA TYR A 720 -17.86 30.96 34.02
C TYR A 720 -18.35 32.37 34.35
N PHE A 721 -18.66 33.19 33.34
CA PHE A 721 -19.15 34.56 33.57
C PHE A 721 -20.60 34.64 34.06
N ASP A 722 -21.47 33.70 33.69
CA ASP A 722 -22.87 33.65 34.15
C ASP A 722 -22.94 33.47 35.68
N ARG A 723 -22.07 32.62 36.24
CA ARG A 723 -21.95 32.43 37.71
C ARG A 723 -21.56 33.71 38.45
N MET A 724 -20.93 34.67 37.76
CA MET A 724 -20.53 35.97 38.31
C MET A 724 -21.45 37.11 37.87
N HIS A 725 -22.47 36.83 37.05
CA HIS A 725 -23.31 37.84 36.38
C HIS A 725 -22.50 38.86 35.54
N LEU A 726 -21.43 38.42 34.87
CA LEU A 726 -20.53 39.29 34.08
C LEU A 726 -20.60 39.07 32.56
N SER A 727 -21.46 38.16 32.08
CA SER A 727 -21.52 37.79 30.65
C SER A 727 -21.85 38.97 29.74
N TYR A 728 -22.75 39.88 30.16
CA TYR A 728 -23.09 41.08 29.38
C TYR A 728 -21.95 42.12 29.33
N LYS A 729 -21.00 42.06 30.26
CA LYS A 729 -19.89 42.99 30.37
C LYS A 729 -18.73 42.58 29.47
N TYR A 730 -18.41 41.27 29.47
CA TYR A 730 -17.20 40.77 28.82
C TYR A 730 -17.45 39.97 27.55
N LEU A 731 -18.69 39.57 27.23
CA LEU A 731 -18.98 38.81 26.01
C LEU A 731 -19.77 39.65 25.01
N GLY A 732 -19.33 39.65 23.75
CA GLY A 732 -20.00 40.31 22.64
C GLY A 732 -21.25 39.53 22.18
N GLU A 733 -22.35 40.22 21.98
CA GLU A 733 -23.58 39.62 21.42
C GLU A 733 -23.38 39.19 19.97
N GLY A 734 -23.94 38.04 19.61
CA GLY A 734 -23.85 37.49 18.26
C GLY A 734 -24.62 38.30 17.23
N PHE A 735 -24.08 38.37 16.00
CA PHE A 735 -24.70 39.06 14.87
C PHE A 735 -24.63 38.20 13.60
N ASP A 736 -25.58 38.41 12.69
CA ASP A 736 -25.56 37.79 11.37
C ASP A 736 -24.60 38.54 10.45
N VAL A 737 -23.71 37.82 9.77
CA VAL A 737 -22.70 38.35 8.85
C VAL A 737 -23.31 38.70 7.48
N SER A 738 -24.62 38.46 7.27
CA SER A 738 -25.36 38.93 6.09
C SER A 738 -25.37 40.47 6.00
N ALA A 739 -25.71 41.01 4.83
CA ALA A 739 -25.57 42.44 4.48
C ALA A 739 -26.29 43.47 5.39
N LYS A 740 -27.01 43.01 6.42
CA LYS A 740 -27.73 43.84 7.38
C LYS A 740 -27.09 43.91 8.79
N LEU A 741 -26.06 43.09 9.11
CA LEU A 741 -25.39 43.05 10.42
C LEU A 741 -26.37 43.13 11.62
N ASN A 742 -27.50 42.43 11.52
CA ASN A 742 -28.52 42.46 12.55
C ASN A 742 -28.10 41.61 13.75
N LEU A 743 -28.41 42.08 14.96
CA LEU A 743 -28.24 41.29 16.18
C LEU A 743 -29.13 40.05 16.13
N SER A 744 -28.55 38.89 16.43
CA SER A 744 -29.30 37.63 16.52
C SER A 744 -29.89 37.51 17.91
N HIS A 745 -31.22 37.57 18.02
CA HIS A 745 -31.93 37.57 19.31
C HIS A 745 -32.57 36.21 19.69
N THR A 746 -32.21 35.10 19.03
CA THR A 746 -32.85 33.79 19.25
C THR A 746 -31.99 32.78 20.01
N GLY A 747 -32.42 32.43 21.24
CA GLY A 747 -32.04 31.19 21.95
C GLY A 747 -30.67 31.17 22.65
N ASN A 748 -30.32 30.03 23.27
CA ASN A 748 -29.16 29.77 24.17
C ASN A 748 -27.75 30.17 23.63
N ARG A 749 -27.63 30.68 22.41
CA ARG A 749 -26.39 31.09 21.73
C ARG A 749 -26.32 32.62 21.53
N LYS A 750 -26.61 33.37 22.59
CA LYS A 750 -26.69 34.84 22.57
C LYS A 750 -25.34 35.54 22.29
N TYR A 751 -24.22 34.91 22.67
CA TYR A 751 -22.89 35.51 22.64
C TYR A 751 -21.97 34.76 21.69
N GLY A 752 -21.05 35.49 21.04
CA GLY A 752 -20.06 34.92 20.13
C GLY A 752 -20.55 34.69 18.70
N TRP A 753 -19.68 34.11 17.88
CA TRP A 753 -19.96 33.75 16.48
C TRP A 753 -20.06 32.24 16.30
N GLN A 754 -20.79 31.80 15.28
CA GLN A 754 -20.99 30.38 15.00
C GLN A 754 -20.05 29.90 13.89
N PRO A 755 -19.25 28.84 14.13
CA PRO A 755 -18.47 28.19 13.09
C PRO A 755 -19.34 27.56 12.02
N GLY A 756 -18.86 27.57 10.80
CA GLY A 756 -19.61 27.04 9.68
C GLY A 756 -18.89 27.25 8.35
N LYS A 757 -19.46 26.65 7.31
CA LYS A 757 -18.89 26.65 5.95
C LYS A 757 -18.67 28.03 5.34
N PHE A 758 -19.30 29.07 5.87
CA PHE A 758 -19.19 30.45 5.40
C PHE A 758 -18.49 31.37 6.40
N THR A 759 -18.77 31.23 7.70
CA THR A 759 -18.27 32.11 8.75
C THR A 759 -16.81 31.86 9.10
N THR A 760 -16.36 30.60 9.15
CA THR A 760 -14.95 30.29 9.44
C THR A 760 -14.01 30.81 8.33
N PRO A 761 -14.30 30.60 7.02
CA PRO A 761 -13.52 31.25 5.96
C PRO A 761 -13.54 32.78 6.00
N PHE A 762 -14.65 33.39 6.42
CA PHE A 762 -14.75 34.84 6.60
C PHE A 762 -13.83 35.35 7.72
N VAL A 763 -13.83 34.69 8.88
CA VAL A 763 -12.94 35.01 10.01
C VAL A 763 -11.47 34.95 9.59
N ILE A 764 -11.07 33.90 8.88
CA ILE A 764 -9.71 33.75 8.36
C ILE A 764 -9.41 34.82 7.29
N GLY A 765 -10.41 35.12 6.44
CA GLY A 765 -10.32 36.19 5.43
C GLY A 765 -10.00 37.56 6.02
N LEU A 766 -10.57 37.90 7.19
CA LEU A 766 -10.24 39.16 7.88
C LEU A 766 -8.76 39.23 8.30
N VAL A 767 -8.17 38.10 8.73
CA VAL A 767 -6.75 38.03 9.07
C VAL A 767 -5.89 38.16 7.81
N VAL A 768 -6.30 37.54 6.70
CA VAL A 768 -5.62 37.67 5.40
C VAL A 768 -5.64 39.13 4.93
N ASP A 769 -6.78 39.80 5.04
CA ASP A 769 -6.93 41.20 4.67
C ASP A 769 -6.09 42.11 5.58
N TYR A 770 -6.07 41.85 6.89
CA TYR A 770 -5.18 42.53 7.82
C TYR A 770 -3.71 42.39 7.39
N CYS A 771 -3.28 41.16 7.09
CA CYS A 771 -1.90 40.88 6.70
C CYS A 771 -1.49 41.55 5.38
N LYS A 772 -2.43 41.70 4.43
CA LYS A 772 -2.20 42.32 3.11
C LYS A 772 -2.37 43.84 3.08
N ARG A 773 -2.89 44.43 4.16
CA ARG A 773 -3.09 45.88 4.25
C ARG A 773 -1.75 46.59 4.19
N LEU A 774 -1.63 47.61 3.34
CA LEU A 774 -0.49 48.51 3.33
C LEU A 774 -0.59 49.51 4.48
N ILE A 775 0.47 49.62 5.27
CA ILE A 775 0.60 50.54 6.39
C ILE A 775 1.75 51.50 6.08
N GLU A 776 1.42 52.79 6.01
CA GLU A 776 2.39 53.86 5.82
C GLU A 776 3.07 54.16 7.16
N ILE A 777 4.38 53.98 7.22
CA ILE A 777 5.21 54.41 8.35
C ILE A 777 5.48 55.91 8.13
N THR A 778 5.13 56.72 9.13
CA THR A 778 5.35 58.18 9.09
C THR A 778 6.42 58.59 10.08
N ASP A 779 7.21 59.60 9.72
CA ASP A 779 8.13 60.26 10.64
C ASP A 779 7.38 61.14 11.66
N SER A 780 8.12 61.74 12.60
CA SER A 780 7.57 62.65 13.62
C SER A 780 6.92 63.92 13.04
N GLU A 781 7.12 64.23 11.75
CA GLU A 781 6.54 65.37 11.04
C GLU A 781 5.33 64.96 10.17
N GLY A 782 4.98 63.67 10.13
CA GLY A 782 3.86 63.13 9.37
C GLY A 782 4.17 62.82 7.91
N ASN A 783 5.44 62.81 7.49
CA ASN A 783 5.84 62.40 6.15
C ASN A 783 5.96 60.87 6.09
N VAL A 784 5.44 60.27 5.02
CA VAL A 784 5.55 58.80 4.79
C VAL A 784 7.00 58.46 4.42
N ILE A 785 7.67 57.69 5.29
CA ILE A 785 9.06 57.26 5.14
C ILE A 785 9.18 55.83 4.58
N ASP A 786 8.17 54.98 4.78
CA ASP A 786 8.14 53.62 4.27
C ASP A 786 6.69 53.09 4.19
N THR A 787 6.47 52.01 3.44
CA THR A 787 5.18 51.31 3.37
C THR A 787 5.39 49.82 3.55
N VAL A 788 4.85 49.27 4.64
CA VAL A 788 4.96 47.85 5.00
C VAL A 788 3.61 47.15 4.92
N LEU A 789 3.61 45.82 4.84
CA LEU A 789 2.39 45.02 4.97
C LEU A 789 1.98 44.88 6.44
N GLY A 790 0.68 44.72 6.71
CA GLY A 790 0.18 44.49 8.07
C GLY A 790 0.70 43.23 8.74
N VAL A 791 1.17 42.23 7.97
CA VAL A 791 1.86 41.07 8.54
C VAL A 791 3.17 41.47 9.24
N GLU A 792 3.82 42.53 8.79
CA GLU A 792 5.07 43.04 9.34
C GLU A 792 4.86 43.84 10.64
N THR A 793 3.61 44.12 11.03
CA THR A 793 3.27 44.72 12.34
C THR A 793 2.90 43.69 13.39
N ILE A 794 2.77 42.41 13.03
CA ILE A 794 2.52 41.33 13.99
C ILE A 794 3.80 41.05 14.76
N LYS A 795 3.70 41.08 16.10
CA LYS A 795 4.81 40.84 17.03
C LYS A 795 4.78 39.44 17.68
N ASP A 796 3.66 38.72 17.55
CA ASP A 796 3.53 37.35 18.03
C ASP A 796 4.18 36.38 17.03
N ILE A 797 5.35 35.85 17.39
CA ILE A 797 6.11 34.95 16.52
C ILE A 797 5.42 33.59 16.30
N HIS A 798 4.54 33.16 17.20
CA HIS A 798 3.81 31.90 17.06
C HIS A 798 2.57 32.07 16.19
N LEU A 799 1.91 33.24 16.24
CA LEU A 799 0.91 33.61 15.24
C LEU A 799 1.54 33.71 13.84
N LEU A 800 2.73 34.32 13.72
CA LEU A 800 3.48 34.34 12.46
C LEU A 800 3.82 32.93 11.97
N GLU A 801 4.18 32.01 12.88
CA GLU A 801 4.45 30.63 12.52
C GLU A 801 3.21 29.90 12.01
N GLU A 802 2.04 30.11 12.63
CA GLU A 802 0.75 29.62 12.14
C GLU A 802 0.44 30.19 10.75
N ILE A 803 0.66 31.49 10.53
CA ILE A 803 0.48 32.15 9.22
C ILE A 803 1.38 31.53 8.14
N ILE A 804 2.65 31.28 8.46
CA ILE A 804 3.64 30.69 7.53
C ILE A 804 3.24 29.26 7.16
N LYS A 805 2.79 28.47 8.14
CA LYS A 805 2.45 27.05 7.99
C LYS A 805 0.97 26.79 7.70
N TYR A 806 0.16 27.84 7.53
CA TYR A 806 -1.28 27.71 7.32
C TYR A 806 -1.61 26.84 6.10
N LYS A 807 -2.48 25.87 6.31
CA LYS A 807 -3.11 24.99 5.31
C LYS A 807 -4.61 24.92 5.62
N GLU A 808 -5.45 24.70 4.61
CA GLU A 808 -6.89 24.56 4.84
C GLU A 808 -7.16 23.35 5.78
N GLY A 809 -7.89 23.58 6.87
CA GLY A 809 -8.13 22.55 7.90
C GLY A 809 -6.99 22.32 8.89
N ALA A 810 -5.89 23.08 8.82
CA ALA A 810 -4.87 23.08 9.86
C ALA A 810 -5.44 23.64 11.17
N ASN A 811 -5.08 23.04 12.30
CA ASN A 811 -5.40 23.62 13.60
C ASN A 811 -4.56 24.89 13.77
N CYS A 812 -5.18 26.06 13.90
CA CYS A 812 -4.52 27.37 13.97
C CYS A 812 -5.23 28.26 15.00
N ASP A 813 -5.11 27.88 16.29
CA ASP A 813 -5.88 28.49 17.38
C ASP A 813 -5.64 30.02 17.47
N ARG A 814 -4.41 30.49 17.20
CA ARG A 814 -4.10 31.93 17.25
C ARG A 814 -4.72 32.68 16.08
N ILE A 815 -4.70 32.13 14.87
CA ILE A 815 -5.35 32.73 13.69
C ILE A 815 -6.86 32.91 13.96
N ILE A 816 -7.53 31.90 14.52
CA ILE A 816 -8.96 31.98 14.83
C ILE A 816 -9.22 33.02 15.93
N SER A 817 -8.46 33.00 17.02
CA SER A 817 -8.61 33.98 18.10
C SER A 817 -8.40 35.42 17.63
N PHE A 818 -7.41 35.66 16.76
CA PHE A 818 -7.16 36.99 16.19
C PHE A 818 -8.26 37.40 15.19
N GLY A 819 -8.65 36.50 14.29
CA GLY A 819 -9.73 36.74 13.34
C GLY A 819 -11.06 37.05 14.03
N SER A 820 -11.34 36.40 15.16
CA SER A 820 -12.54 36.67 15.95
C SER A 820 -12.53 38.08 16.57
N ALA A 821 -11.37 38.54 17.05
CA ALA A 821 -11.22 39.92 17.52
C ALA A 821 -11.46 40.94 16.40
N LEU A 822 -10.91 40.69 15.20
CA LEU A 822 -11.13 41.52 14.00
C LEU A 822 -12.60 41.51 13.55
N MET A 823 -13.27 40.36 13.63
CA MET A 823 -14.69 40.24 13.31
C MET A 823 -15.55 41.12 14.22
N TYR A 824 -15.23 41.18 15.52
CA TYR A 824 -15.94 42.03 16.45
C TYR A 824 -15.60 43.53 16.24
N ASP A 825 -14.34 43.87 15.97
CA ASP A 825 -13.96 45.24 15.57
C ASP A 825 -14.73 45.71 14.32
N PHE A 826 -14.84 44.84 13.32
CA PHE A 826 -15.60 45.11 12.10
C PHE A 826 -17.06 45.47 12.42
N TYR A 827 -17.72 44.68 13.28
CA TYR A 827 -19.08 44.97 13.74
C TYR A 827 -19.21 46.29 14.51
N LEU A 828 -18.31 46.56 15.47
CA LEU A 828 -18.34 47.80 16.26
C LEU A 828 -18.12 49.04 15.38
N THR A 829 -17.21 48.93 14.42
CA THR A 829 -16.94 49.95 13.41
C THR A 829 -18.17 50.21 12.56
N ALA A 830 -18.80 49.16 12.02
CA ALA A 830 -20.02 49.28 11.22
C ALA A 830 -21.20 49.87 12.04
N SER A 831 -21.21 49.62 13.35
CA SER A 831 -22.21 50.12 14.30
C SER A 831 -21.88 51.51 14.88
N TYR A 832 -20.85 52.20 14.39
CA TYR A 832 -20.38 53.51 14.89
C TYR A 832 -20.05 53.56 16.41
N LYS A 833 -19.67 52.41 17.00
CA LYS A 833 -19.27 52.31 18.41
C LYS A 833 -17.75 52.54 18.53
N ASN A 834 -17.35 53.81 18.58
CA ASN A 834 -15.95 54.22 18.70
C ASN A 834 -15.55 54.55 20.15
N PRO A 835 -14.27 54.35 20.52
CA PRO A 835 -13.78 54.71 21.85
C PRO A 835 -13.87 56.22 22.08
N ARG A 836 -14.31 56.63 23.28
CA ARG A 836 -14.24 58.03 23.73
C ARG A 836 -12.86 58.30 24.30
N ILE A 837 -11.97 58.89 23.50
CA ILE A 837 -10.64 59.32 23.95
C ILE A 837 -10.81 60.65 24.71
N PRO A 838 -10.47 60.74 26.01
CA PRO A 838 -10.44 62.02 26.71
C PRO A 838 -9.39 62.93 26.06
N LYS A 839 -9.74 64.19 25.74
CA LYS A 839 -8.72 65.19 25.39
C LYS A 839 -7.83 65.37 26.62
N LYS A 840 -6.49 65.30 26.45
CA LYS A 840 -5.56 65.79 27.47
C LYS A 840 -5.88 67.27 27.70
N GLU A 841 -6.17 67.65 28.93
CA GLU A 841 -6.15 69.06 29.33
C GLU A 841 -4.70 69.54 29.18
N GLU A 842 -4.45 70.41 28.20
CA GLU A 842 -3.22 71.18 28.14
C GLU A 842 -3.28 72.22 29.26
N GLU A 843 -2.31 72.17 30.18
CA GLU A 843 -2.09 73.24 31.14
C GLU A 843 -1.72 74.52 30.36
N ASP A 844 -2.59 75.53 30.49
CA ASP A 844 -2.41 76.89 29.99
C ASP A 844 -1.13 77.53 30.54
N LEU A 845 -0.15 77.82 29.67
CA LEU A 845 0.80 78.94 29.85
C LEU A 845 1.24 79.53 28.50
N ASP A 846 0.73 80.72 28.20
CA ASP A 846 1.35 81.83 27.45
C ASP A 846 1.89 81.62 26.03
N ARG A 847 1.15 82.09 25.02
CA ARG A 847 1.44 83.40 24.35
C ARG A 847 0.46 83.74 23.23
N GLU A 848 -0.08 84.94 23.35
CA GLU A 848 -0.88 85.64 22.35
C GLU A 848 -0.16 85.78 21.00
N GLY A 849 -0.95 85.64 19.93
CA GLY A 849 -0.72 86.35 18.67
C GLY A 849 -0.17 85.52 17.51
N ARG A 850 -1.07 84.90 16.73
CA ARG A 850 -1.17 85.05 15.25
C ARG A 850 -2.25 84.15 14.65
N GLY A 851 -3.27 84.79 14.08
CA GLY A 851 -3.90 84.43 12.80
C GLY A 851 -4.59 83.07 12.68
N HIS A 852 -5.92 83.10 12.65
CA HIS A 852 -6.77 82.01 12.16
C HIS A 852 -6.24 81.35 10.87
N ARG A 853 -5.96 80.04 10.95
CA ARG A 853 -6.09 79.10 9.84
C ARG A 853 -6.83 77.86 10.34
N ASN A 854 -8.00 77.62 9.77
CA ASN A 854 -8.73 76.36 9.91
C ASN A 854 -7.85 75.19 9.42
N SER A 855 -7.25 74.44 10.33
CA SER A 855 -6.74 73.09 10.07
C SER A 855 -7.81 72.08 10.46
N GLY A 856 -8.63 71.68 9.49
CA GLY A 856 -9.51 70.52 9.65
C GLY A 856 -8.67 69.28 9.97
N ASN A 857 -9.05 68.58 11.03
CA ASN A 857 -8.53 67.27 11.41
C ASN A 857 -8.47 66.34 10.18
N ARG A 858 -7.26 66.00 9.73
CA ARG A 858 -6.98 65.03 8.66
C ARG A 858 -6.83 63.58 9.17
N TYR A 859 -7.59 63.18 10.19
CA TYR A 859 -7.56 61.81 10.71
C TYR A 859 -8.68 60.89 10.18
N PHE A 860 -9.56 61.41 9.33
CA PHE A 860 -10.56 60.60 8.62
C PHE A 860 -10.40 60.81 7.11
N GLY A 861 -9.32 60.26 6.57
CA GLY A 861 -9.14 60.06 5.14
C GLY A 861 -10.20 59.08 4.63
N SER A 862 -11.03 59.58 3.71
CA SER A 862 -12.08 58.87 3.00
C SER A 862 -11.55 57.75 2.09
N LYS A 863 -11.06 56.64 2.66
CA LYS A 863 -10.84 55.37 1.95
C LYS A 863 -11.04 54.16 2.86
N ARG A 864 -12.20 54.09 3.52
CA ARG A 864 -12.84 52.79 3.76
C ARG A 864 -13.97 52.68 2.74
N ARG A 865 -13.64 52.17 1.54
CA ARG A 865 -14.69 51.67 0.64
C ARG A 865 -15.35 50.53 1.40
N ALA A 866 -16.65 50.69 1.65
CA ALA A 866 -17.52 49.56 1.93
C ALA A 866 -17.28 48.51 0.84
N LEU A 867 -16.85 47.32 1.24
CA LEU A 867 -16.98 46.13 0.41
C LEU A 867 -18.42 45.65 0.56
N PHE A 868 -19.28 46.21 -0.29
CA PHE A 868 -20.31 45.48 -1.01
C PHE A 868 -20.05 45.69 -2.50
#